data_AF-W2RYD6-F1
#
_entry.id   AF-W2RYD6-F1
#
_cell.length_a   1.000
_cell.length_b   1.000
_cell.length_c   1.000
_cell.angle_alpha   90.00
_cell.angle_beta   90.00
_cell.angle_gamma   90.00
#
_symmetry.space_group_name_H-M   'P 1'
#
loop_
_entity.id
_entity.type
_entity.pdbx_description
1 polymer ?
#
loop_
_entity_poly.entity_id
_entity_poly.type
_entity_poly.pdbx_seq_one_letter_code
_entity_poly.pdbx_strand_id
1 'polypeptide(L)'
;MATPEAPRTVLIVGAGEFGLSTALSLLKRPRFSQSRITVIDSATQLPNPAGSSVDASRIIRADYGNALYARLAAQAQVQWRDTSDEGWGGQGRYFEPGFVLTADSDETAGYVKRSLVNVKEIAEQSTREAGGRLKRIEVLEGPAQIKKASGHEGVSGTWGYVNYNSGWADAEKCVAYALRKLKGQGEERVRVRSGCKVQQVLTDHEGTGRSKCMGVRLESGEELRADLTILAAGAWTPSLIDLQGRCVATAQVLTYTAITDEEQKSLQDNPTVMNLSRGMFIIPPRGRELKVARHGYGYRNLQRISKQQLLSGRADEYVEVSVPWVGIPAPDEGLQACREALQEMLPSYGDRPFKNSRLCWYCDTPDGDFLITHHPEYQGMFVATGGSGHGFKFFPVIGEKIADAIEGKLDPELRHAWRWRGETFPDFQVCDDGSRAGPRGMLLSEEMAKGWERRGWDWGRHTGTGEMLLRRGKHRFASTQSPLLPSRRARSPPSPSSVDTKASATSSKRSGKGYLWACSVFGVTLGIYFVSLGISVKNAMQQNRELDIDQNADVSYRWKDEKRNFDHEVDNAESAMLMRAKRRRLISEAYGNVLEVSVGTGRNFELYDFRPFDPKEDAKYGRSRTRIITDVTFNDQSEVMVDQAMSKFMAMEAERKEDQRFSGRVRFIVGDAGVDGVIDRPKGGYDTIVQTFGICSMADPVGFLRKLGSLCRQPGEATTSKLSTEDNDGKGGRILLLEHGRGRYGWLNNLLDSVAKVHALHYGCWWNKDIDQVIAQSGLEVERVRRYHGGTTWEIVLRPTPK
;
A
#
# COMPACT_ATOMS: atom_id res chain seq x y z
N MET A 1 -38.98 22.32 -22.46
CA MET A 1 -38.68 21.95 -21.07
C MET A 1 -37.65 22.94 -20.55
N ALA A 2 -37.86 23.53 -19.38
CA ALA A 2 -36.89 24.46 -18.78
C ALA A 2 -35.55 23.74 -18.56
N THR A 3 -34.44 24.40 -18.90
CA THR A 3 -33.10 23.89 -18.62
C THR A 3 -32.97 23.70 -17.11
N PRO A 4 -32.60 22.51 -16.60
CA PRO A 4 -32.47 22.31 -15.16
C PRO A 4 -31.45 23.30 -14.57
N GLU A 5 -31.80 23.89 -13.43
CA GLU A 5 -30.97 24.88 -12.73
C GLU A 5 -29.55 24.32 -12.51
N ALA A 6 -28.53 25.18 -12.55
CA ALA A 6 -27.16 24.76 -12.35
C ALA A 6 -26.93 24.28 -10.90
N PRO A 7 -26.21 23.17 -10.67
CA PRO A 7 -25.92 22.72 -9.32
C PRO A 7 -25.06 23.77 -8.59
N ARG A 8 -25.46 24.17 -7.38
CA ARG A 8 -24.69 25.12 -6.56
C ARG A 8 -23.48 24.46 -5.92
N THR A 9 -23.57 23.15 -5.68
CA THR A 9 -22.54 22.32 -5.06
C THR A 9 -22.29 21.06 -5.89
N VAL A 10 -21.01 20.80 -6.17
CA VAL A 10 -20.56 19.60 -6.89
C VAL A 10 -19.56 18.86 -6.02
N LEU A 11 -19.81 17.59 -5.76
CA LEU A 11 -18.89 16.69 -5.08
C LEU A 11 -18.29 15.71 -6.11
N ILE A 12 -16.98 15.58 -6.15
CA ILE A 12 -16.25 14.66 -7.00
C ILE A 12 -15.50 13.67 -6.11
N VAL A 13 -15.87 12.39 -6.22
CA VAL A 13 -15.25 11.29 -5.49
C VAL A 13 -14.14 10.70 -6.36
N GLY A 14 -12.88 10.91 -5.97
CA GLY A 14 -11.67 10.48 -6.68
C GLY A 14 -10.87 11.66 -7.22
N ALA A 15 -9.64 11.83 -6.75
CA ALA A 15 -8.68 12.82 -7.22
C ALA A 15 -7.69 12.23 -8.26
N GLY A 16 -8.16 11.28 -9.07
CA GLY A 16 -7.46 10.74 -10.23
C GLY A 16 -7.71 11.54 -11.51
N GLU A 17 -7.34 10.97 -12.66
CA GLU A 17 -7.38 11.65 -13.96
C GLU A 17 -8.80 12.09 -14.35
N PHE A 18 -9.82 11.25 -14.16
CA PHE A 18 -11.19 11.60 -14.51
C PHE A 18 -11.75 12.69 -13.59
N GLY A 19 -11.56 12.56 -12.27
CA GLY A 19 -12.06 13.53 -11.30
C GLY A 19 -11.40 14.90 -11.44
N LEU A 20 -10.07 14.94 -11.56
CA LEU A 20 -9.33 16.20 -11.70
C LEU A 20 -9.59 16.88 -13.05
N SER A 21 -9.64 16.11 -14.15
CA SER A 21 -9.97 16.67 -15.47
C SER A 21 -11.39 17.23 -15.48
N THR A 22 -12.35 16.50 -14.89
CA THR A 22 -13.73 16.98 -14.75
C THR A 22 -13.79 18.29 -13.98
N ALA A 23 -13.13 18.40 -12.83
CA ALA A 23 -13.10 19.62 -12.04
C ALA A 23 -12.55 20.82 -12.84
N LEU A 24 -11.43 20.61 -13.56
CA LEU A 24 -10.82 21.63 -14.41
C LEU A 24 -11.73 22.10 -15.55
N SER A 25 -12.47 21.18 -16.16
CA SER A 25 -13.41 21.50 -17.24
C SER A 25 -14.66 22.19 -16.72
N LEU A 26 -15.24 21.74 -15.61
CA LEU A 26 -16.39 22.40 -15.00
C LEU A 26 -16.12 23.86 -14.64
N LEU A 27 -14.90 24.19 -14.19
CA LEU A 27 -14.49 25.58 -13.92
C LEU A 27 -14.59 26.50 -15.14
N LYS A 28 -14.44 25.96 -16.35
CA LYS A 28 -14.51 26.70 -17.61
C LYS A 28 -15.93 26.83 -18.15
N ARG A 29 -16.89 26.08 -17.60
CA ARG A 29 -18.27 26.04 -18.11
C ARG A 29 -19.11 27.16 -17.50
N PRO A 30 -19.78 28.01 -18.30
CA PRO A 30 -20.62 29.10 -17.80
C PRO A 30 -21.71 28.64 -16.83
N ARG A 31 -22.29 27.46 -17.08
CA ARG A 31 -23.30 26.83 -16.21
C ARG A 31 -22.80 26.62 -14.79
N PHE A 32 -21.51 26.36 -14.60
CA PHE A 32 -20.90 26.06 -13.30
C PHE A 32 -20.10 27.23 -12.73
N SER A 33 -20.25 28.44 -13.28
CA SER A 33 -19.52 29.63 -12.83
C SER A 33 -19.73 29.95 -11.34
N GLN A 34 -20.93 29.66 -10.82
CA GLN A 34 -21.31 29.86 -9.41
C GLN A 34 -21.26 28.58 -8.56
N SER A 35 -20.88 27.44 -9.14
CA SER A 35 -20.83 26.17 -8.41
C SER A 35 -19.61 26.12 -7.49
N ARG A 36 -19.75 25.58 -6.28
CA ARG A 36 -18.61 25.20 -5.43
C ARG A 36 -18.26 23.75 -5.68
N ILE A 37 -16.99 23.45 -5.96
CA ILE A 37 -16.53 22.09 -6.27
C ILE A 37 -15.72 21.55 -5.09
N THR A 38 -16.08 20.37 -4.60
CA THR A 38 -15.28 19.61 -3.61
C THR A 38 -14.79 18.34 -4.27
N VAL A 39 -13.48 18.13 -4.31
CA VAL A 39 -12.84 16.87 -4.75
C VAL A 39 -12.32 16.15 -3.52
N ILE A 40 -12.69 14.88 -3.36
CA ILE A 40 -12.24 14.04 -2.24
C ILE A 40 -11.50 12.81 -2.74
N ASP A 41 -10.54 12.32 -1.97
CA ASP A 41 -9.84 11.05 -2.24
C ASP A 41 -9.54 10.32 -0.94
N SER A 42 -9.50 8.99 -0.98
CA SER A 42 -9.22 8.16 0.19
C SER A 42 -7.77 8.21 0.63
N ALA A 43 -6.83 8.48 -0.30
CA ALA A 43 -5.41 8.56 0.05
C ALA A 43 -5.14 9.75 0.97
N THR A 44 -4.33 9.55 2.01
CA THR A 44 -3.96 10.59 2.99
C THR A 44 -3.08 11.69 2.37
N GLN A 45 -2.40 11.39 1.27
CA GLN A 45 -1.59 12.34 0.51
C GLN A 45 -1.93 12.23 -0.98
N LEU A 46 -1.87 13.38 -1.67
CA LEU A 46 -2.10 13.50 -3.10
C LEU A 46 -0.83 14.01 -3.80
N PRO A 47 -0.46 13.47 -4.98
CA PRO A 47 -1.15 12.43 -5.77
C PRO A 47 -1.31 11.08 -5.07
N ASN A 48 -2.41 10.36 -5.34
CA ASN A 48 -2.73 9.08 -4.69
C ASN A 48 -1.79 7.96 -5.20
N PRO A 49 -0.89 7.38 -4.37
CA PRO A 49 0.08 6.38 -4.82
C PRO A 49 -0.54 5.06 -5.28
N ALA A 50 -1.76 4.74 -4.80
CA ALA A 50 -2.53 3.58 -5.24
C ALA A 50 -3.35 3.86 -6.52
N GLY A 51 -3.50 5.13 -6.91
CA GLY A 51 -4.24 5.52 -8.10
C GLY A 51 -3.56 5.03 -9.38
N SER A 52 -4.35 4.52 -10.33
CA SER A 52 -3.84 4.13 -11.64
C SER A 52 -3.31 5.33 -12.44
N SER A 53 -3.79 6.54 -12.17
CA SER A 53 -3.25 7.76 -12.77
C SER A 53 -1.86 8.17 -12.26
N VAL A 54 -1.39 7.59 -11.15
CA VAL A 54 -0.12 7.96 -10.53
C VAL A 54 0.90 6.86 -10.79
N ASP A 55 1.96 7.24 -11.50
CA ASP A 55 3.07 6.37 -11.90
C ASP A 55 4.24 7.22 -12.40
N ALA A 56 5.43 6.63 -12.48
CA ALA A 56 6.57 7.21 -13.17
C ALA A 56 6.30 7.47 -14.65
N SER A 57 5.47 6.62 -15.29
CA SER A 57 5.14 6.78 -16.71
C SER A 57 3.85 6.07 -17.17
N ARG A 58 3.19 6.67 -18.18
CA ARG A 58 2.03 6.11 -18.90
C ARG A 58 2.16 6.34 -20.41
N ILE A 59 1.71 5.36 -21.21
CA ILE A 59 1.78 5.40 -22.67
C ILE A 59 0.75 6.39 -23.24
N ILE A 60 1.18 7.29 -24.11
CA ILE A 60 0.37 8.29 -24.80
C ILE A 60 0.40 7.99 -26.30
N ARG A 61 -0.72 7.48 -26.82
CA ARG A 61 -0.78 6.91 -28.18
C ARG A 61 -2.17 7.01 -28.81
N ALA A 62 -2.24 7.18 -30.12
CA ALA A 62 -3.48 7.10 -30.90
C ALA A 62 -3.74 5.69 -31.51
N ASP A 63 -2.85 4.75 -31.23
CA ASP A 63 -2.76 3.41 -31.84
C ASP A 63 -3.85 2.41 -31.42
N TYR A 64 -5.12 2.71 -31.68
CA TYR A 64 -6.26 1.89 -31.27
C TYR A 64 -6.88 1.12 -32.42
N GLY A 65 -7.28 -0.13 -32.16
CA GLY A 65 -8.11 -0.90 -33.09
C GLY A 65 -9.53 -0.32 -33.27
N ASN A 66 -10.01 0.44 -32.29
CA ASN A 66 -11.26 1.17 -32.34
C ASN A 66 -11.02 2.61 -32.84
N ALA A 67 -11.66 2.97 -33.97
CA ALA A 67 -11.48 4.26 -34.62
C ALA A 67 -11.94 5.46 -33.77
N LEU A 68 -12.96 5.28 -32.93
CA LEU A 68 -13.46 6.32 -32.02
C LEU A 68 -12.36 6.75 -31.02
N TYR A 69 -11.73 5.77 -30.36
CA TYR A 69 -10.63 6.06 -29.44
C TYR A 69 -9.36 6.52 -30.16
N ALA A 70 -9.08 6.03 -31.37
CA ALA A 70 -7.97 6.53 -32.17
C ALA A 70 -8.11 8.04 -32.42
N ARG A 71 -9.29 8.50 -32.87
CA ARG A 71 -9.60 9.92 -33.07
C ARG A 71 -9.52 10.72 -31.77
N LEU A 72 -10.13 10.22 -30.69
CA LEU A 72 -10.14 10.92 -29.40
C LEU A 72 -8.72 11.04 -28.82
N ALA A 73 -7.88 10.02 -28.99
CA ALA A 73 -6.50 10.03 -28.50
C ALA A 73 -5.62 10.95 -29.35
N ALA A 74 -5.83 11.01 -30.67
CA ALA A 74 -5.18 11.99 -31.53
C ALA A 74 -5.53 13.43 -31.13
N GLN A 75 -6.79 13.70 -30.76
CA GLN A 75 -7.19 15.00 -30.19
C GLN A 75 -6.46 15.28 -28.86
N ALA A 76 -6.33 14.29 -27.98
CA ALA A 76 -5.59 14.44 -26.73
C ALA A 76 -4.10 14.73 -26.97
N GLN A 77 -3.48 14.09 -27.98
CA GLN A 77 -2.08 14.30 -28.33
C GLN A 77 -1.78 15.75 -28.75
N VAL A 78 -2.74 16.48 -29.31
CA VAL A 78 -2.57 17.93 -29.58
C VAL A 78 -2.28 18.69 -28.28
N GLN A 79 -3.02 18.38 -27.21
CA GLN A 79 -2.82 19.01 -25.90
C GLN A 79 -1.53 18.54 -25.22
N TRP A 80 -1.17 17.26 -25.37
CA TRP A 80 0.09 16.74 -24.85
C TRP A 80 1.32 17.41 -25.48
N ARG A 81 1.24 17.81 -26.76
CA ARG A 81 2.33 18.50 -27.46
C ARG A 81 2.48 19.98 -27.07
N ASP A 82 1.53 20.55 -26.31
CA ASP A 82 1.72 21.86 -25.71
C ASP A 82 2.74 21.75 -24.57
N THR A 83 3.97 22.13 -24.89
CA THR A 83 5.14 22.10 -24.00
C THR A 83 5.43 23.44 -23.33
N SER A 84 4.54 24.42 -23.47
CA SER A 84 4.60 25.64 -22.67
C SER A 84 4.51 25.32 -21.17
N ASP A 85 4.97 26.21 -20.30
CA ASP A 85 5.01 25.95 -18.85
C ASP A 85 3.64 25.55 -18.28
N GLU A 86 2.58 26.14 -18.84
CA GLU A 86 1.18 25.91 -18.48
C GLU A 86 0.48 24.86 -19.37
N GLY A 87 1.15 24.34 -20.38
CA GLY A 87 0.65 23.27 -21.26
C GLY A 87 0.71 21.89 -20.60
N TRP A 88 -0.06 20.93 -21.10
CA TRP A 88 -0.10 19.57 -20.51
C TRP A 88 1.24 18.84 -20.63
N GLY A 89 1.98 19.05 -21.71
CA GLY A 89 3.31 18.47 -21.92
C GLY A 89 4.47 19.24 -21.29
N GLY A 90 4.22 20.45 -20.79
CA GLY A 90 5.24 21.34 -20.23
C GLY A 90 6.05 20.75 -19.08
N GLN A 91 7.22 21.32 -18.83
CA GLN A 91 8.10 20.94 -17.70
C GLN A 91 8.43 19.44 -17.64
N GLY A 92 8.61 18.80 -18.80
CA GLY A 92 8.96 17.38 -18.89
C GLY A 92 7.84 16.44 -18.43
N ARG A 93 6.57 16.82 -18.66
CA ARG A 93 5.41 15.95 -18.43
C ARG A 93 5.14 15.01 -19.60
N TYR A 94 5.48 15.38 -20.84
CA TYR A 94 5.28 14.57 -22.04
C TYR A 94 6.59 14.39 -22.83
N PHE A 95 6.77 13.21 -23.40
CA PHE A 95 7.88 12.83 -24.25
C PHE A 95 7.35 12.04 -25.46
N GLU A 96 7.88 12.31 -26.66
CA GLU A 96 7.42 11.70 -27.92
C GLU A 96 8.55 10.95 -28.65
N PRO A 97 9.22 9.95 -28.03
CA PRO A 97 10.28 9.19 -28.69
C PRO A 97 9.74 8.16 -29.70
N GLY A 98 8.44 7.90 -29.72
CA GLY A 98 7.78 6.91 -30.56
C GLY A 98 7.17 5.75 -29.77
N PHE A 99 6.38 4.95 -30.48
CA PHE A 99 5.72 3.75 -29.96
C PHE A 99 5.82 2.61 -30.97
N VAL A 100 6.44 1.51 -30.57
CA VAL A 100 6.54 0.26 -31.34
C VAL A 100 5.46 -0.70 -30.83
N LEU A 101 4.51 -1.03 -31.70
CA LEU A 101 3.41 -1.95 -31.41
C LEU A 101 3.56 -3.22 -32.25
N THR A 102 3.64 -4.37 -31.60
CA THR A 102 3.91 -5.66 -32.24
C THR A 102 2.91 -6.76 -31.85
N ALA A 103 2.90 -7.82 -32.64
CA ALA A 103 2.21 -9.08 -32.38
C ALA A 103 3.04 -10.27 -32.89
N ASP A 104 2.72 -11.46 -32.41
CA ASP A 104 3.45 -12.71 -32.69
C ASP A 104 2.91 -13.49 -33.91
N SER A 105 1.65 -13.29 -34.29
CA SER A 105 1.00 -14.04 -35.38
C SER A 105 -0.11 -13.24 -36.05
N ASP A 106 -0.53 -13.64 -37.25
CA ASP A 106 -1.67 -13.03 -37.94
C ASP A 106 -2.97 -13.09 -37.13
N GLU A 107 -3.18 -14.17 -36.37
CA GLU A 107 -4.33 -14.37 -35.49
C GLU A 107 -4.36 -13.34 -34.35
N THR A 108 -3.19 -13.02 -33.78
CA THR A 108 -3.06 -12.05 -32.68
C THR A 108 -2.84 -10.62 -33.16
N ALA A 109 -2.49 -10.43 -34.43
CA ALA A 109 -2.24 -9.12 -35.04
C ALA A 109 -3.53 -8.36 -35.39
N GLY A 110 -4.73 -8.94 -35.24
CA GLY A 110 -5.99 -8.29 -35.63
C GLY A 110 -6.18 -6.89 -35.05
N TYR A 111 -5.91 -6.70 -33.75
CA TYR A 111 -5.96 -5.38 -33.13
C TYR A 111 -4.87 -4.45 -33.65
N VAL A 112 -3.63 -4.95 -33.81
CA VAL A 112 -2.47 -4.18 -34.30
C VAL A 112 -2.71 -3.68 -35.73
N LYS A 113 -3.23 -4.53 -36.63
CA LYS A 113 -3.55 -4.19 -38.02
C LYS A 113 -4.63 -3.12 -38.11
N ARG A 114 -5.71 -3.24 -37.34
CA ARG A 114 -6.75 -2.18 -37.25
C ARG A 114 -6.18 -0.88 -36.69
N SER A 115 -5.29 -0.97 -35.70
CA SER A 115 -4.60 0.20 -35.14
C SER A 115 -3.78 0.92 -36.21
N LEU A 116 -3.00 0.19 -37.01
CA LEU A 116 -2.21 0.72 -38.11
C LEU A 116 -3.07 1.46 -39.14
N VAL A 117 -4.21 0.87 -39.54
CA VAL A 117 -5.17 1.51 -40.46
C VAL A 117 -5.63 2.86 -39.89
N ASN A 118 -6.13 2.85 -38.66
CA ASN A 118 -6.66 4.06 -38.02
C ASN A 118 -5.60 5.17 -37.89
N VAL A 119 -4.35 4.85 -37.49
CA VAL A 119 -3.31 5.88 -37.35
C VAL A 119 -2.80 6.41 -38.68
N LYS A 120 -2.81 5.58 -39.75
CA LYS A 120 -2.50 6.05 -41.11
C LYS A 120 -3.56 7.02 -41.62
N GLU A 121 -4.84 6.69 -41.45
CA GLU A 121 -5.94 7.58 -41.83
C GLU A 121 -5.87 8.93 -41.10
N ILE A 122 -5.61 8.92 -39.79
CA ILE A 122 -5.43 10.15 -38.99
C ILE A 122 -4.24 10.98 -39.50
N ALA A 123 -3.11 10.33 -39.82
CA ALA A 123 -1.92 10.99 -40.34
C ALA A 123 -2.15 11.62 -41.72
N GLU A 124 -2.90 10.94 -42.59
CA GLU A 124 -3.26 11.44 -43.92
C GLU A 124 -4.19 12.66 -43.84
N GLN A 125 -5.23 12.60 -43.01
CA GLN A 125 -6.16 13.72 -42.78
C GLN A 125 -5.42 14.95 -42.25
N SER A 126 -4.58 14.75 -41.23
CA SER A 126 -3.85 15.86 -40.62
C SER A 126 -2.77 16.45 -41.53
N THR A 127 -2.22 15.68 -42.47
CA THR A 127 -1.29 16.20 -43.48
C THR A 127 -1.97 17.19 -44.43
N ARG A 128 -3.25 16.95 -44.76
CA ARG A 128 -4.05 17.86 -45.59
C ARG A 128 -4.36 19.18 -44.88
N GLU A 129 -4.44 19.17 -43.55
CA GLU A 129 -4.83 20.32 -42.74
C GLU A 129 -3.65 21.12 -42.12
N ALA A 130 -2.52 20.47 -41.81
CA ALA A 130 -1.49 21.05 -40.92
C ALA A 130 -0.03 20.96 -41.42
N GLY A 131 0.21 20.86 -42.73
CA GLY A 131 1.56 21.07 -43.28
C GLY A 131 2.60 19.99 -42.93
N GLY A 132 2.19 18.74 -42.68
CA GLY A 132 3.07 17.57 -42.76
C GLY A 132 3.72 17.03 -41.47
N ARG A 133 3.27 17.42 -40.28
CA ARG A 133 3.89 17.01 -39.00
C ARG A 133 3.70 15.52 -38.60
N LEU A 134 2.74 14.78 -39.18
CA LEU A 134 2.32 13.45 -38.70
C LEU A 134 2.81 12.24 -39.54
N LYS A 135 3.92 12.37 -40.28
CA LYS A 135 4.31 11.39 -41.32
C LYS A 135 5.23 10.23 -40.92
N ARG A 136 5.47 9.97 -39.63
CA ARG A 136 6.48 9.01 -39.21
C ARG A 136 5.86 7.71 -38.66
N ILE A 137 5.15 6.98 -39.54
CA ILE A 137 4.62 5.64 -39.25
C ILE A 137 5.25 4.65 -40.22
N GLU A 138 5.92 3.63 -39.71
CA GLU A 138 6.67 2.66 -40.51
C GLU A 138 6.24 1.24 -40.15
N VAL A 139 5.92 0.44 -41.17
CA VAL A 139 5.59 -0.99 -40.99
C VAL A 139 6.89 -1.77 -40.74
N LEU A 140 6.81 -2.73 -39.83
CA LEU A 140 7.92 -3.58 -39.42
C LEU A 140 7.57 -5.03 -39.78
N GLU A 141 8.09 -5.51 -40.92
CA GLU A 141 7.75 -6.81 -41.51
C GLU A 141 8.45 -8.01 -40.85
N GLY A 142 9.36 -7.76 -39.91
CA GLY A 142 10.05 -8.86 -39.24
C GLY A 142 10.89 -8.44 -38.03
N PRO A 143 11.41 -9.42 -37.28
CA PRO A 143 12.16 -9.20 -36.04
C PRO A 143 13.34 -8.24 -36.17
N ALA A 144 14.07 -8.28 -37.30
CA ALA A 144 15.22 -7.40 -37.53
C ALA A 144 14.81 -5.91 -37.60
N GLN A 145 13.67 -5.60 -38.24
CA GLN A 145 13.15 -4.24 -38.31
C GLN A 145 12.59 -3.80 -36.96
N ILE A 146 11.92 -4.70 -36.23
CA ILE A 146 11.44 -4.44 -34.87
C ILE A 146 12.60 -4.09 -33.93
N LYS A 147 13.68 -4.87 -33.94
CA LYS A 147 14.89 -4.61 -33.15
C LYS A 147 15.48 -3.23 -33.43
N LYS A 148 15.58 -2.89 -34.71
CA LYS A 148 16.13 -1.61 -35.15
C LYS A 148 15.26 -0.45 -34.69
N ALA A 149 13.94 -0.58 -34.81
CA ALA A 149 12.99 0.47 -34.43
C ALA A 149 12.89 0.63 -32.90
N SER A 150 12.93 -0.45 -32.13
CA SER A 150 12.84 -0.40 -30.66
C SER A 150 14.09 0.17 -30.00
N GLY A 151 15.26 0.03 -30.63
CA GLY A 151 16.55 0.34 -29.99
C GLY A 151 16.90 -0.63 -28.85
N HIS A 152 16.20 -1.75 -28.75
CA HIS A 152 16.39 -2.77 -27.73
C HIS A 152 17.42 -3.84 -28.16
N GLU A 153 18.02 -4.51 -27.18
CA GLU A 153 18.97 -5.61 -27.40
C GLU A 153 18.30 -6.85 -28.04
N GLY A 154 17.06 -7.12 -27.65
CA GLY A 154 16.24 -8.21 -28.15
C GLY A 154 14.96 -7.75 -28.86
N VAL A 155 14.06 -8.69 -29.14
CA VAL A 155 12.85 -8.47 -29.94
C VAL A 155 11.67 -9.20 -29.33
N SER A 156 10.52 -8.52 -29.30
CA SER A 156 9.23 -9.14 -28.98
C SER A 156 8.26 -8.90 -30.14
N GLY A 157 7.76 -9.98 -30.75
CA GLY A 157 6.86 -9.95 -31.91
C GLY A 157 7.52 -10.35 -33.24
N THR A 158 6.69 -10.78 -34.18
CA THR A 158 7.08 -11.17 -35.55
C THR A 158 6.69 -10.14 -36.59
N TRP A 159 5.68 -9.31 -36.30
CA TRP A 159 5.21 -8.22 -37.14
C TRP A 159 4.73 -7.04 -36.29
N GLY A 160 4.80 -5.83 -36.83
CA GLY A 160 4.25 -4.66 -36.17
C GLY A 160 4.46 -3.38 -36.95
N TYR A 161 4.45 -2.27 -36.25
CA TYR A 161 4.80 -0.97 -36.81
C TYR A 161 5.34 -0.04 -35.70
N VAL A 162 6.06 1.00 -36.11
CA VAL A 162 6.46 2.11 -35.23
C VAL A 162 5.67 3.36 -35.60
N ASN A 163 5.18 4.07 -34.59
CA ASN A 163 4.51 5.35 -34.71
C ASN A 163 5.27 6.41 -33.89
N TYR A 164 6.04 7.26 -34.57
CA TYR A 164 6.80 8.35 -33.94
C TYR A 164 5.94 9.58 -33.61
N ASN A 165 4.62 9.49 -33.78
CA ASN A 165 3.67 10.50 -33.28
C ASN A 165 3.12 10.13 -31.90
N SER A 166 3.64 9.07 -31.28
CA SER A 166 3.23 8.53 -29.98
C SER A 166 4.42 8.55 -29.01
N GLY A 167 4.14 8.40 -27.72
CA GLY A 167 5.17 8.45 -26.69
C GLY A 167 4.62 8.12 -25.31
N TRP A 168 5.06 8.86 -24.30
CA TRP A 168 4.68 8.62 -22.91
C TRP A 168 4.68 9.92 -22.09
N ALA A 169 4.01 9.89 -20.95
CA ALA A 169 3.94 11.02 -20.02
C ALA A 169 4.32 10.59 -18.60
N ASP A 170 4.97 11.50 -17.87
CA ASP A 170 5.24 11.40 -16.44
C ASP A 170 3.92 11.60 -15.69
N ALA A 171 3.31 10.49 -15.29
CA ALA A 171 1.90 10.47 -14.94
C ALA A 171 1.64 11.16 -13.60
N GLU A 172 2.50 10.91 -12.61
CA GLU A 172 2.46 11.60 -11.33
C GLU A 172 2.60 13.13 -11.48
N LYS A 173 3.53 13.60 -12.32
CA LYS A 173 3.66 15.06 -12.56
C LYS A 173 2.44 15.67 -13.21
N CYS A 174 1.74 14.94 -14.07
CA CYS A 174 0.51 15.40 -14.69
C CYS A 174 -0.63 15.54 -13.67
N VAL A 175 -0.78 14.56 -12.78
CA VAL A 175 -1.76 14.62 -11.67
C VAL A 175 -1.42 15.76 -10.72
N ALA A 176 -0.14 15.92 -10.36
CA ALA A 176 0.33 17.02 -9.55
C ALA A 176 0.07 18.39 -10.22
N TYR A 177 0.24 18.50 -11.54
CA TYR A 177 -0.08 19.70 -12.30
C TYR A 177 -1.57 20.05 -12.22
N ALA A 178 -2.46 19.09 -12.46
CA ALA A 178 -3.90 19.30 -12.35
C ALA A 178 -4.33 19.69 -10.93
N LEU A 179 -3.77 19.04 -9.90
CA LEU A 179 -3.99 19.38 -8.49
C LEU A 179 -3.54 20.82 -8.18
N ARG A 180 -2.37 21.25 -8.67
CA ARG A 180 -1.90 22.64 -8.49
C ARG A 180 -2.85 23.64 -9.13
N LYS A 181 -3.32 23.38 -10.35
CA LYS A 181 -4.29 24.23 -11.06
C LYS A 181 -5.61 24.39 -10.29
N LEU A 182 -6.13 23.29 -9.71
CA LEU A 182 -7.35 23.31 -8.90
C LEU A 182 -7.16 24.05 -7.58
N LYS A 183 -6.07 23.77 -6.85
CA LYS A 183 -5.74 24.49 -5.61
C LYS A 183 -5.54 25.98 -5.84
N GLY A 184 -5.04 26.37 -7.00
CA GLY A 184 -4.89 27.78 -7.41
C GLY A 184 -6.20 28.55 -7.61
N GLN A 185 -7.38 27.89 -7.60
CA GLN A 185 -8.68 28.57 -7.72
C GLN A 185 -9.20 29.17 -6.40
N GLY A 186 -8.56 28.87 -5.27
CA GLY A 186 -8.99 29.28 -3.94
C GLY A 186 -10.03 28.34 -3.31
N GLU A 187 -9.98 28.18 -1.99
CA GLU A 187 -10.79 27.20 -1.23
C GLU A 187 -12.30 27.49 -1.19
N GLU A 188 -12.69 28.72 -1.49
CA GLU A 188 -14.11 29.07 -1.63
C GLU A 188 -14.71 28.50 -2.91
N ARG A 189 -13.89 28.38 -3.97
CA ARG A 189 -14.31 27.89 -5.29
C ARG A 189 -14.06 26.40 -5.48
N VAL A 190 -12.90 25.92 -5.05
CA VAL A 190 -12.49 24.51 -5.16
C VAL A 190 -11.83 24.04 -3.87
N ARG A 191 -12.39 22.99 -3.26
CA ARG A 191 -11.77 22.30 -2.11
C ARG A 191 -11.27 20.93 -2.54
N VAL A 192 -10.01 20.62 -2.23
CA VAL A 192 -9.44 19.28 -2.46
C VAL A 192 -9.08 18.67 -1.12
N ARG A 193 -9.69 17.54 -0.77
CA ARG A 193 -9.51 16.85 0.52
C ARG A 193 -8.92 15.46 0.34
N SER A 194 -7.85 15.17 1.06
CA SER A 194 -7.24 13.84 1.16
C SER A 194 -7.72 13.12 2.43
N GLY A 195 -7.56 11.79 2.50
CA GLY A 195 -7.96 10.98 3.65
C GLY A 195 -9.47 10.80 3.80
N CYS A 196 -10.25 11.10 2.76
CA CYS A 196 -11.71 11.02 2.76
C CYS A 196 -12.15 9.70 2.12
N LYS A 197 -12.06 8.59 2.86
CA LYS A 197 -12.55 7.29 2.40
C LYS A 197 -14.07 7.23 2.49
N VAL A 198 -14.72 7.06 1.33
CA VAL A 198 -16.18 6.95 1.24
C VAL A 198 -16.60 5.56 1.70
N GLN A 199 -17.56 5.50 2.64
CA GLN A 199 -18.21 4.28 3.08
C GLN A 199 -19.40 3.93 2.17
N GLN A 200 -20.27 4.91 1.89
CA GLN A 200 -21.45 4.71 1.07
C GLN A 200 -21.96 6.01 0.45
N VAL A 201 -22.76 5.89 -0.61
CA VAL A 201 -23.51 7.00 -1.19
C VAL A 201 -24.77 7.27 -0.37
N LEU A 202 -25.13 8.55 -0.21
CA LEU A 202 -26.34 8.97 0.47
C LEU A 202 -27.46 9.18 -0.55
N THR A 203 -28.62 8.56 -0.30
CA THR A 203 -29.81 8.71 -1.13
C THR A 203 -31.02 9.11 -0.30
N ASP A 204 -31.94 9.82 -0.96
CA ASP A 204 -33.27 10.15 -0.41
C ASP A 204 -34.35 9.54 -1.31
N HIS A 205 -35.34 8.93 -0.66
CA HIS A 205 -36.51 8.34 -1.32
C HIS A 205 -37.72 9.22 -1.07
N GLU A 206 -37.92 10.24 -1.90
CA GLU A 206 -39.14 11.05 -1.90
C GLU A 206 -40.15 10.51 -2.94
N GLY A 207 -41.18 9.80 -2.48
CA GLY A 207 -42.37 9.47 -3.27
C GLY A 207 -42.17 8.47 -4.43
N THR A 208 -42.98 8.61 -5.49
CA THR A 208 -43.03 7.70 -6.66
C THR A 208 -42.04 8.06 -7.77
N GLY A 209 -41.14 9.02 -7.54
CA GLY A 209 -40.16 9.51 -8.50
C GLY A 209 -38.80 8.79 -8.44
N ARG A 210 -37.82 9.31 -9.20
CA ARG A 210 -36.42 8.88 -9.11
C ARG A 210 -35.82 9.29 -7.76
N SER A 211 -35.17 8.36 -7.07
CA SER A 211 -34.45 8.66 -5.82
C SER A 211 -33.39 9.72 -6.04
N LYS A 212 -33.15 10.59 -5.05
CA LYS A 212 -32.18 11.67 -5.16
C LYS A 212 -30.86 11.25 -4.52
N CYS A 213 -29.74 11.43 -5.20
CA CYS A 213 -28.41 11.35 -4.60
C CYS A 213 -28.15 12.63 -3.81
N MET A 214 -27.87 12.49 -2.52
CA MET A 214 -27.63 13.63 -1.63
C MET A 214 -26.14 13.92 -1.42
N GLY A 215 -25.25 12.99 -1.80
CA GLY A 215 -23.82 13.06 -1.47
C GLY A 215 -23.25 11.72 -1.05
N VAL A 216 -22.28 11.73 -0.13
CA VAL A 216 -21.63 10.52 0.40
C VAL A 216 -21.40 10.61 1.90
N ARG A 217 -21.30 9.45 2.56
CA ARG A 217 -20.83 9.31 3.93
C ARG A 217 -19.42 8.73 3.94
N LEU A 218 -18.52 9.35 4.71
CA LEU A 218 -17.16 8.89 4.91
C LEU A 218 -17.10 7.81 6.00
N GLU A 219 -16.04 6.99 6.02
CA GLU A 219 -15.78 6.04 7.12
C GLU A 219 -15.62 6.73 8.48
N SER A 220 -15.24 8.00 8.50
CA SER A 220 -15.22 8.82 9.73
C SER A 220 -16.60 9.17 10.28
N GLY A 221 -17.68 8.85 9.54
CA GLY A 221 -19.05 9.24 9.86
C GLY A 221 -19.47 10.60 9.30
N GLU A 222 -18.55 11.42 8.79
CA GLU A 222 -18.85 12.71 8.17
C GLU A 222 -19.71 12.53 6.90
N GLU A 223 -20.75 13.35 6.75
CA GLU A 223 -21.57 13.40 5.54
C GLU A 223 -21.22 14.60 4.68
N LEU A 224 -20.89 14.35 3.41
CA LEU A 224 -20.62 15.38 2.41
C LEU A 224 -21.78 15.44 1.44
N ARG A 225 -22.55 16.54 1.49
CA ARG A 225 -23.75 16.73 0.68
C ARG A 225 -23.48 17.62 -0.54
N ALA A 226 -24.13 17.30 -1.67
CA ALA A 226 -24.01 18.07 -2.91
C ALA A 226 -25.25 17.92 -3.81
N ASP A 227 -25.49 18.92 -4.66
CA ASP A 227 -26.55 18.89 -5.69
C ASP A 227 -26.21 17.93 -6.84
N LEU A 228 -24.91 17.80 -7.14
CA LEU A 228 -24.36 16.86 -8.11
C LEU A 228 -23.18 16.11 -7.48
N THR A 229 -23.28 14.78 -7.41
CA THR A 229 -22.20 13.89 -6.96
C THR A 229 -21.67 13.11 -8.15
N ILE A 230 -20.38 13.27 -8.43
CA ILE A 230 -19.65 12.62 -9.52
C ILE A 230 -18.77 11.51 -8.94
N LEU A 231 -19.09 10.27 -9.27
CA LEU A 231 -18.31 9.09 -8.88
C LEU A 231 -17.21 8.86 -9.93
N ALA A 232 -16.00 9.35 -9.62
CA ALA A 232 -14.79 9.23 -10.43
C ALA A 232 -13.70 8.41 -9.71
N ALA A 233 -14.13 7.41 -8.93
CA ALA A 233 -13.30 6.64 -8.01
C ALA A 233 -12.56 5.47 -8.69
N GLY A 234 -12.43 5.47 -10.01
CA GLY A 234 -11.72 4.44 -10.78
C GLY A 234 -12.14 3.02 -10.36
N ALA A 235 -11.15 2.17 -10.06
CA ALA A 235 -11.34 0.77 -9.67
C ALA A 235 -12.12 0.56 -8.35
N TRP A 236 -12.32 1.60 -7.54
CA TRP A 236 -13.16 1.55 -6.34
C TRP A 236 -14.63 1.86 -6.60
N THR A 237 -14.99 2.36 -7.80
CA THR A 237 -16.39 2.69 -8.10
C THR A 237 -17.36 1.51 -7.90
N PRO A 238 -17.02 0.27 -8.31
CA PRO A 238 -17.87 -0.90 -8.09
C PRO A 238 -18.12 -1.26 -6.62
N SER A 239 -17.32 -0.75 -5.66
CA SER A 239 -17.56 -0.95 -4.22
C SER A 239 -18.46 0.13 -3.60
N LEU A 240 -18.86 1.15 -4.38
CA LEU A 240 -19.69 2.28 -3.94
C LEU A 240 -21.11 2.22 -4.49
N ILE A 241 -21.30 1.63 -5.68
CA ILE A 241 -22.59 1.43 -6.34
C ILE A 241 -22.59 0.11 -7.11
N ASP A 242 -23.78 -0.45 -7.37
CA ASP A 242 -23.91 -1.69 -8.11
C ASP A 242 -23.53 -1.52 -9.60
N LEU A 243 -22.37 -2.08 -9.95
CA LEU A 243 -21.87 -2.16 -11.31
C LEU A 243 -21.67 -3.61 -11.77
N GLN A 244 -22.37 -4.57 -11.16
CA GLN A 244 -22.31 -5.98 -11.55
C GLN A 244 -22.61 -6.13 -13.05
N GLY A 245 -21.75 -6.88 -13.74
CA GLY A 245 -21.82 -7.07 -15.18
C GLY A 245 -21.56 -5.81 -16.03
N ARG A 246 -21.16 -4.68 -15.44
CA ARG A 246 -20.84 -3.43 -16.14
C ARG A 246 -19.40 -3.00 -15.95
N CYS A 247 -18.88 -3.12 -14.73
CA CYS A 247 -17.50 -2.78 -14.40
C CYS A 247 -16.92 -3.79 -13.43
N VAL A 248 -15.63 -4.09 -13.57
CA VAL A 248 -14.89 -4.96 -12.65
C VAL A 248 -13.50 -4.39 -12.40
N ALA A 249 -13.06 -4.42 -11.14
CA ALA A 249 -11.69 -4.03 -10.79
C ALA A 249 -10.71 -5.16 -11.15
N THR A 250 -9.66 -4.86 -11.91
CA THR A 250 -8.60 -5.84 -12.25
C THR A 250 -7.21 -5.27 -11.96
N ALA A 251 -6.36 -6.05 -11.32
CA ALA A 251 -4.97 -5.68 -11.04
C ALA A 251 -4.04 -6.09 -12.17
N GLN A 252 -3.10 -5.21 -12.52
CA GLN A 252 -1.99 -5.48 -13.43
C GLN A 252 -0.66 -5.35 -12.72
N VAL A 253 0.35 -6.10 -13.17
CA VAL A 253 1.70 -6.07 -12.57
C VAL A 253 2.58 -5.02 -13.22
N LEU A 254 3.28 -4.28 -12.36
CA LEU A 254 4.32 -3.32 -12.72
C LEU A 254 5.58 -3.64 -11.94
N THR A 255 6.71 -3.61 -12.61
CA THR A 255 8.03 -3.82 -12.02
C THR A 255 8.97 -2.69 -12.44
N TYR A 256 9.90 -2.37 -11.55
CA TYR A 256 10.86 -1.29 -11.73
C TYR A 256 12.25 -1.82 -11.44
N THR A 257 13.16 -1.72 -12.40
CA THR A 257 14.56 -2.11 -12.28
C THR A 257 15.44 -0.87 -12.16
N ALA A 258 16.36 -0.86 -11.19
CA ALA A 258 17.34 0.22 -11.07
C ALA A 258 18.37 0.14 -12.19
N ILE A 259 18.73 1.29 -12.76
CA ILE A 259 19.72 1.41 -13.83
C ILE A 259 20.75 2.50 -13.52
N THR A 260 21.89 2.51 -14.23
CA THR A 260 22.91 3.57 -14.10
C THR A 260 22.54 4.81 -14.91
N ASP A 261 23.30 5.89 -14.74
CA ASP A 261 23.11 7.12 -15.54
C ASP A 261 23.50 6.91 -17.00
N GLU A 262 24.52 6.09 -17.29
CA GLU A 262 24.90 5.70 -18.64
C GLU A 262 23.79 4.90 -19.32
N GLU A 263 23.19 3.95 -18.61
CA GLU A 263 22.06 3.14 -19.07
C GLU A 263 20.82 4.00 -19.32
N GLN A 264 20.49 4.90 -18.39
CA GLN A 264 19.43 5.89 -18.54
C GLN A 264 19.62 6.70 -19.83
N LYS A 265 20.84 7.22 -20.06
CA LYS A 265 21.16 7.98 -21.27
C LYS A 265 21.02 7.15 -22.54
N SER A 266 21.35 5.85 -22.49
CA SER A 266 21.26 4.96 -23.65
C SER A 266 19.83 4.57 -24.04
N LEU A 267 18.90 4.58 -23.07
CA LEU A 267 17.53 4.07 -23.27
C LEU A 267 16.45 5.17 -23.31
N GLN A 268 16.71 6.35 -22.76
CA GLN A 268 15.68 7.39 -22.56
C GLN A 268 15.02 7.90 -23.85
N ASP A 269 15.71 7.82 -24.98
CA ASP A 269 15.24 8.31 -26.28
C ASP A 269 14.70 7.19 -27.18
N ASN A 270 14.70 5.94 -26.70
CA ASN A 270 14.10 4.81 -27.41
C ASN A 270 12.57 4.92 -27.43
N PRO A 271 11.88 4.37 -28.44
CA PRO A 271 10.43 4.24 -28.42
C PRO A 271 9.94 3.38 -27.25
N THR A 272 8.71 3.65 -26.80
CA THR A 272 7.98 2.69 -25.95
C THR A 272 7.68 1.42 -26.77
N VAL A 273 7.87 0.23 -26.20
CA VAL A 273 7.63 -1.04 -26.90
C VAL A 273 6.49 -1.78 -26.21
N MET A 274 5.52 -2.28 -27.00
CA MET A 274 4.43 -3.11 -26.51
C MET A 274 4.14 -4.26 -27.48
N ASN A 275 4.19 -5.50 -26.98
CA ASN A 275 3.71 -6.68 -27.70
C ASN A 275 2.29 -7.02 -27.20
N LEU A 276 1.29 -6.90 -28.07
CA LEU A 276 -0.11 -7.15 -27.71
C LEU A 276 -0.45 -8.63 -27.57
N SER A 277 0.26 -9.54 -28.24
CA SER A 277 0.04 -11.00 -28.10
C SER A 277 0.36 -11.48 -26.69
N ARG A 278 1.28 -10.80 -26.00
CA ARG A 278 1.70 -11.11 -24.62
C ARG A 278 1.20 -10.10 -23.59
N GLY A 279 0.78 -8.93 -24.05
CA GLY A 279 0.39 -7.80 -23.21
C GLY A 279 1.58 -7.19 -22.46
N MET A 280 2.82 -7.40 -22.91
CA MET A 280 4.01 -6.92 -22.21
C MET A 280 4.52 -5.63 -22.82
N PHE A 281 4.93 -4.68 -21.98
CA PHE A 281 5.47 -3.42 -22.45
C PHE A 281 6.61 -2.88 -21.59
N ILE A 282 7.48 -2.10 -22.24
CA ILE A 282 8.57 -1.35 -21.64
C ILE A 282 8.42 0.11 -22.06
N ILE A 283 8.43 1.01 -21.07
CA ILE A 283 8.46 2.46 -21.31
C ILE A 283 9.89 2.94 -21.06
N PRO A 284 10.41 3.90 -21.85
CA PRO A 284 11.74 4.46 -21.63
C PRO A 284 11.95 4.88 -20.17
N PRO A 285 13.15 4.64 -19.62
CA PRO A 285 13.38 4.83 -18.19
C PRO A 285 13.36 6.30 -17.81
N ARG A 286 13.04 6.56 -16.54
CA ARG A 286 13.13 7.90 -15.95
C ARG A 286 13.58 7.81 -14.50
N GLY A 287 14.42 8.75 -14.09
CA GLY A 287 14.89 8.80 -12.70
C GLY A 287 15.71 7.57 -12.29
N ARG A 288 16.41 6.95 -13.25
CA ARG A 288 17.17 5.70 -13.08
C ARG A 288 16.28 4.48 -12.75
N GLU A 289 15.05 4.50 -13.23
CA GLU A 289 14.11 3.39 -13.12
C GLU A 289 13.62 2.96 -14.52
N LEU A 290 13.88 1.70 -14.86
CA LEU A 290 13.35 1.04 -16.05
C LEU A 290 12.08 0.29 -15.66
N LYS A 291 10.96 0.62 -16.32
CA LYS A 291 9.66 0.02 -16.03
C LYS A 291 9.33 -1.07 -17.05
N VAL A 292 8.99 -2.25 -16.55
CA VAL A 292 8.38 -3.35 -17.32
C VAL A 292 7.05 -3.70 -16.69
N ALA A 293 6.01 -3.84 -17.50
CA ALA A 293 4.67 -4.06 -16.99
C ALA A 293 3.81 -4.88 -17.95
N ARG A 294 2.72 -5.40 -17.39
CA ARG A 294 1.72 -6.21 -18.11
C ARG A 294 0.43 -5.42 -18.31
N HIS A 295 -0.14 -5.53 -19.49
CA HIS A 295 -1.47 -5.09 -19.89
C HIS A 295 -2.27 -6.35 -20.29
N GLY A 296 -2.67 -7.11 -19.28
CA GLY A 296 -3.36 -8.39 -19.46
C GLY A 296 -4.79 -8.36 -18.97
N TYR A 297 -5.42 -9.52 -18.92
CA TYR A 297 -6.74 -9.68 -18.31
C TYR A 297 -6.73 -9.40 -16.79
N GLY A 298 -5.58 -9.60 -16.14
CA GLY A 298 -5.33 -9.20 -14.75
C GLY A 298 -5.91 -10.11 -13.68
N TYR A 299 -5.78 -9.69 -12.42
CA TYR A 299 -6.27 -10.42 -11.25
C TYR A 299 -7.47 -9.72 -10.62
N ARG A 300 -8.44 -10.49 -10.13
CA ARG A 300 -9.54 -9.97 -9.31
C ARG A 300 -9.29 -10.25 -7.83
N ASN A 301 -9.80 -9.38 -6.96
CA ASN A 301 -9.78 -9.55 -5.51
C ASN A 301 -11.20 -9.49 -4.96
N LEU A 302 -11.86 -10.65 -4.92
CA LEU A 302 -13.27 -10.73 -4.58
C LEU A 302 -13.48 -10.50 -3.08
N GLN A 303 -14.35 -9.55 -2.75
CA GLN A 303 -14.82 -9.26 -1.40
C GLN A 303 -16.35 -9.30 -1.35
N ARG A 304 -16.91 -9.73 -0.22
CA ARG A 304 -18.35 -9.73 0.03
C ARG A 304 -18.79 -8.34 0.48
N ILE A 305 -19.65 -7.68 -0.28
CA ILE A 305 -20.21 -6.36 0.05
C ILE A 305 -21.72 -6.48 0.18
N SER A 306 -22.30 -5.79 1.16
CA SER A 306 -23.75 -5.71 1.34
C SER A 306 -24.41 -5.00 0.15
N LYS A 307 -25.52 -5.54 -0.37
CA LYS A 307 -26.28 -4.90 -1.45
C LYS A 307 -26.87 -3.56 -1.03
N GLN A 308 -27.11 -3.33 0.26
CA GLN A 308 -27.54 -2.02 0.75
C GLN A 308 -26.47 -0.95 0.51
N GLN A 309 -25.20 -1.28 0.77
CA GLN A 309 -24.08 -0.37 0.53
C GLN A 309 -23.96 0.01 -0.95
N LEU A 310 -24.32 -0.91 -1.84
CA LEU A 310 -24.28 -0.73 -3.30
C LEU A 310 -25.58 -0.15 -3.88
N LEU A 311 -26.56 0.21 -3.05
CA LEU A 311 -27.86 0.73 -3.44
C LEU A 311 -28.69 -0.24 -4.32
N SER A 312 -28.53 -1.55 -4.13
CA SER A 312 -29.21 -2.59 -4.94
C SER A 312 -29.99 -3.64 -4.14
N GLY A 313 -30.09 -3.50 -2.82
CA GLY A 313 -30.84 -4.45 -2.00
C GLY A 313 -30.80 -4.18 -0.49
N ARG A 314 -31.14 -5.20 0.28
CA ARG A 314 -31.22 -5.15 1.76
C ARG A 314 -29.85 -5.40 2.41
N ALA A 315 -29.73 -5.02 3.68
CA ALA A 315 -28.48 -5.08 4.45
C ALA A 315 -27.92 -6.51 4.60
N ASP A 316 -28.81 -7.49 4.70
CA ASP A 316 -28.54 -8.92 4.89
C ASP A 316 -28.20 -9.67 3.60
N GLU A 317 -28.33 -9.02 2.44
CA GLU A 317 -27.96 -9.58 1.14
C GLU A 317 -26.55 -9.12 0.74
N TYR A 318 -25.76 -10.03 0.16
CA TYR A 318 -24.37 -9.76 -0.21
C TYR A 318 -24.10 -10.15 -1.66
N VAL A 319 -23.14 -9.47 -2.28
CA VAL A 319 -22.59 -9.79 -3.59
C VAL A 319 -21.07 -9.78 -3.55
N GLU A 320 -20.44 -10.53 -4.46
CA GLU A 320 -18.99 -10.50 -4.62
C GLU A 320 -18.59 -9.36 -5.56
N VAL A 321 -17.69 -8.51 -5.08
CA VAL A 321 -17.15 -7.38 -5.83
C VAL A 321 -15.64 -7.51 -5.84
N SER A 322 -15.02 -7.34 -7.01
CA SER A 322 -13.57 -7.19 -7.05
C SER A 322 -13.19 -5.81 -6.50
N VAL A 323 -12.49 -5.75 -5.38
CA VAL A 323 -12.09 -4.52 -4.70
C VAL A 323 -10.56 -4.41 -4.68
N PRO A 324 -9.98 -3.26 -5.03
CA PRO A 324 -8.53 -3.10 -5.03
C PRO A 324 -7.85 -3.50 -3.70
N TRP A 325 -6.85 -4.37 -3.78
CA TRP A 325 -5.90 -4.66 -2.71
C TRP A 325 -4.60 -3.92 -3.00
N VAL A 326 -4.27 -2.96 -2.15
CA VAL A 326 -3.14 -2.04 -2.31
C VAL A 326 -2.09 -2.32 -1.25
N GLY A 327 -0.86 -1.82 -1.44
CA GLY A 327 0.22 -2.01 -0.47
C GLY A 327 0.89 -3.40 -0.49
N ILE A 328 0.35 -4.35 -1.25
CA ILE A 328 0.89 -5.71 -1.35
C ILE A 328 1.90 -5.90 -2.50
N PRO A 329 2.83 -6.87 -2.40
CA PRO A 329 3.71 -7.22 -3.51
C PRO A 329 2.94 -7.84 -4.68
N ALA A 330 3.52 -7.77 -5.88
CA ALA A 330 2.97 -8.46 -7.04
C ALA A 330 3.10 -9.99 -6.89
N PRO A 331 2.15 -10.78 -7.42
CA PRO A 331 2.24 -12.23 -7.38
C PRO A 331 3.41 -12.72 -8.23
N ASP A 332 4.04 -13.82 -7.79
CA ASP A 332 5.22 -14.40 -8.45
C ASP A 332 4.97 -14.74 -9.93
N GLU A 333 3.74 -15.11 -10.32
CA GLU A 333 3.39 -15.33 -11.73
C GLU A 333 3.59 -14.06 -12.56
N GLY A 334 3.11 -12.92 -12.09
CA GLY A 334 3.24 -11.65 -12.79
C GLY A 334 4.67 -11.11 -12.75
N LEU A 335 5.40 -11.35 -11.66
CA LEU A 335 6.84 -11.04 -11.56
C LEU A 335 7.64 -11.85 -12.58
N GLN A 336 7.34 -13.14 -12.72
CA GLN A 336 7.98 -14.02 -13.69
C GLN A 336 7.68 -13.58 -15.13
N ALA A 337 6.43 -13.24 -15.45
CA ALA A 337 6.07 -12.71 -16.77
C ALA A 337 6.82 -11.39 -17.11
N CYS A 338 6.99 -10.50 -16.13
CA CYS A 338 7.80 -9.27 -16.31
C CYS A 338 9.29 -9.59 -16.51
N ARG A 339 9.81 -10.60 -15.80
CA ARG A 339 11.20 -11.04 -15.95
C ARG A 339 11.46 -11.64 -17.33
N GLU A 340 10.57 -12.49 -17.82
CA GLU A 340 10.65 -13.07 -19.16
C GLU A 340 10.60 -12.00 -20.25
N ALA A 341 9.71 -11.01 -20.10
CA ALA A 341 9.66 -9.87 -21.02
C ALA A 341 10.95 -9.03 -21.00
N LEU A 342 11.56 -8.85 -19.83
CA LEU A 342 12.83 -8.15 -19.70
C LEU A 342 13.98 -8.96 -20.32
N GLN A 343 14.04 -10.28 -20.09
CA GLN A 343 15.02 -11.18 -20.72
C GLN A 343 14.88 -11.22 -22.25
N GLU A 344 13.65 -11.18 -22.77
CA GLU A 344 13.37 -11.16 -24.20
C GLU A 344 13.81 -9.84 -24.85
N MET A 345 13.41 -8.71 -24.28
CA MET A 345 13.59 -7.39 -24.90
C MET A 345 14.94 -6.75 -24.55
N LEU A 346 15.41 -6.90 -23.31
CA LEU A 346 16.61 -6.26 -22.77
C LEU A 346 17.42 -7.29 -21.94
N PRO A 347 17.97 -8.34 -22.57
CA PRO A 347 18.66 -9.45 -21.89
C PRO A 347 19.72 -9.03 -20.87
N SER A 348 20.49 -7.96 -21.11
CA SER A 348 21.50 -7.46 -20.14
C SER A 348 20.92 -6.99 -18.80
N TYR A 349 19.59 -6.86 -18.72
CA TYR A 349 18.84 -6.46 -17.54
C TYR A 349 17.99 -7.61 -16.96
N GLY A 350 17.83 -8.72 -17.70
CA GLY A 350 16.84 -9.78 -17.41
C GLY A 350 17.00 -10.46 -16.05
N ASP A 351 18.23 -10.61 -15.56
CA ASP A 351 18.51 -11.25 -14.28
C ASP A 351 18.66 -10.25 -13.12
N ARG A 352 18.52 -8.95 -13.39
CA ARG A 352 18.60 -7.94 -12.34
C ARG A 352 17.42 -8.08 -11.36
N PRO A 353 17.64 -7.79 -10.07
CA PRO A 353 16.54 -7.72 -9.11
C PRO A 353 15.64 -6.53 -9.44
N PHE A 354 14.33 -6.72 -9.30
CA PHE A 354 13.40 -5.58 -9.31
C PHE A 354 13.63 -4.76 -8.04
N LYS A 355 13.86 -3.45 -8.22
CA LYS A 355 13.94 -2.48 -7.12
C LYS A 355 12.60 -2.38 -6.40
N ASN A 356 11.51 -2.40 -7.18
CA ASN A 356 10.15 -2.35 -6.66
C ASN A 356 9.18 -3.07 -7.60
N SER A 357 8.04 -3.49 -7.07
CA SER A 357 6.90 -4.00 -7.82
C SER A 357 5.60 -3.54 -7.17
N ARG A 358 4.55 -3.36 -7.98
CA ARG A 358 3.22 -3.05 -7.44
C ARG A 358 2.12 -3.54 -8.36
N LEU A 359 0.92 -3.64 -7.80
CA LEU A 359 -0.31 -3.80 -8.55
C LEU A 359 -0.90 -2.43 -8.92
N CYS A 360 -1.27 -2.27 -10.19
CA CYS A 360 -2.10 -1.15 -10.64
C CYS A 360 -3.50 -1.65 -10.95
N TRP A 361 -4.50 -1.03 -10.33
CA TRP A 361 -5.89 -1.43 -10.46
C TRP A 361 -6.59 -0.65 -11.57
N TYR A 362 -7.19 -1.37 -12.51
CA TYR A 362 -8.06 -0.84 -13.55
C TYR A 362 -9.52 -1.05 -13.15
N CYS A 363 -10.41 -0.23 -13.73
CA CYS A 363 -11.84 -0.48 -13.74
C CYS A 363 -12.22 -0.83 -15.18
N ASP A 364 -12.36 -2.12 -15.45
CA ASP A 364 -12.61 -2.66 -16.78
C ASP A 364 -14.11 -2.74 -17.07
N THR A 365 -14.52 -2.37 -18.28
CA THR A 365 -15.84 -2.68 -18.86
C THR A 365 -15.72 -3.85 -19.87
N PRO A 366 -16.83 -4.49 -20.28
CA PRO A 366 -16.81 -5.64 -21.19
C PRO A 366 -16.02 -5.44 -22.49
N ASP A 367 -16.17 -4.29 -23.12
CA ASP A 367 -15.62 -3.94 -24.44
C ASP A 367 -14.55 -2.84 -24.37
N GLY A 368 -14.11 -2.48 -23.16
CA GLY A 368 -13.10 -1.45 -22.95
C GLY A 368 -13.62 -0.01 -23.09
N ASP A 369 -14.92 0.21 -23.35
CA ASP A 369 -15.49 1.56 -23.36
C ASP A 369 -15.53 2.20 -21.96
N PHE A 370 -15.48 3.53 -21.88
CA PHE A 370 -15.70 4.22 -20.60
C PHE A 370 -17.17 4.13 -20.17
N LEU A 371 -17.43 4.30 -18.86
CA LEU A 371 -18.77 4.51 -18.32
C LEU A 371 -18.88 5.95 -17.82
N ILE A 372 -19.41 6.84 -18.67
CA ILE A 372 -19.47 8.29 -18.44
C ILE A 372 -20.90 8.76 -18.72
N THR A 373 -21.72 8.80 -17.66
CA THR A 373 -23.16 9.04 -17.82
C THR A 373 -23.84 9.40 -16.49
N HIS A 374 -25.03 9.99 -16.56
CA HIS A 374 -25.91 10.11 -15.39
C HIS A 374 -26.41 8.72 -14.99
N HIS A 375 -26.44 8.43 -13.68
CA HIS A 375 -27.06 7.19 -13.20
C HIS A 375 -28.54 7.16 -13.65
N PRO A 376 -29.11 6.01 -14.08
CA PRO A 376 -30.49 5.96 -14.58
C PRO A 376 -31.56 6.08 -13.49
N GLU A 377 -31.26 5.63 -12.27
CA GLU A 377 -32.21 5.66 -11.14
C GLU A 377 -31.99 6.89 -10.24
N TYR A 378 -30.76 7.18 -9.79
CA TYR A 378 -30.49 8.27 -8.87
C TYR A 378 -30.29 9.64 -9.54
N GLN A 379 -31.20 10.60 -9.31
CA GLN A 379 -31.04 11.98 -9.77
C GLN A 379 -29.88 12.66 -9.03
N GLY A 380 -29.06 13.45 -9.73
CA GLY A 380 -27.91 14.14 -9.13
C GLY A 380 -26.68 13.24 -8.94
N MET A 381 -26.72 11.99 -9.42
CA MET A 381 -25.56 11.11 -9.50
C MET A 381 -25.04 11.02 -10.93
N PHE A 382 -23.75 11.29 -11.10
CA PHE A 382 -23.03 11.09 -12.34
C PHE A 382 -21.89 10.09 -12.13
N VAL A 383 -21.70 9.17 -13.06
CA VAL A 383 -20.63 8.17 -13.01
C VAL A 383 -19.63 8.50 -14.10
N ALA A 384 -18.35 8.59 -13.72
CA ALA A 384 -17.23 8.73 -14.65
C ALA A 384 -16.16 7.71 -14.27
N THR A 385 -16.28 6.49 -14.81
CA THR A 385 -15.40 5.36 -14.49
C THR A 385 -15.18 4.48 -15.73
N GLY A 386 -14.72 3.23 -15.54
CA GLY A 386 -14.56 2.29 -16.64
C GLY A 386 -13.34 2.62 -17.51
N GLY A 387 -12.29 3.21 -16.93
CA GLY A 387 -11.09 3.62 -17.67
C GLY A 387 -10.35 2.48 -18.39
N SER A 388 -10.70 1.22 -18.10
CA SER A 388 -10.34 0.00 -18.83
C SER A 388 -8.85 -0.13 -19.17
N GLY A 389 -7.99 0.35 -18.26
CA GLY A 389 -6.53 0.32 -18.41
C GLY A 389 -5.96 1.29 -19.45
N HIS A 390 -6.76 2.18 -20.02
CA HIS A 390 -6.32 3.07 -21.10
C HIS A 390 -6.72 4.56 -20.94
N GLY A 391 -7.48 4.91 -19.89
CA GLY A 391 -7.99 6.26 -19.61
C GLY A 391 -6.96 7.40 -19.49
N PHE A 392 -5.76 7.12 -18.97
CA PHE A 392 -4.79 8.19 -18.64
C PHE A 392 -4.43 9.11 -19.81
N LYS A 393 -4.30 8.57 -21.03
CA LYS A 393 -3.88 9.37 -22.19
C LYS A 393 -4.91 10.42 -22.62
N PHE A 394 -6.14 10.31 -22.14
CA PHE A 394 -7.20 11.28 -22.38
C PHE A 394 -7.26 12.37 -21.31
N PHE A 395 -6.38 12.35 -20.31
CA PHE A 395 -6.38 13.30 -19.19
C PHE A 395 -6.55 14.78 -19.62
N PRO A 396 -5.93 15.27 -20.71
CA PRO A 396 -6.11 16.64 -21.16
C PRO A 396 -7.50 17.00 -21.71
N VAL A 397 -8.26 16.01 -22.18
CA VAL A 397 -9.51 16.23 -22.95
C VAL A 397 -10.74 15.56 -22.33
N ILE A 398 -10.56 14.56 -21.45
CA ILE A 398 -11.67 13.75 -20.95
C ILE A 398 -12.64 14.57 -20.09
N GLY A 399 -12.13 15.53 -19.32
CA GLY A 399 -12.95 16.44 -18.52
C GLY A 399 -13.94 17.25 -19.35
N GLU A 400 -13.56 17.69 -20.55
CA GLU A 400 -14.46 18.43 -21.44
C GLU A 400 -15.59 17.52 -21.93
N LYS A 401 -15.27 16.26 -22.26
CA LYS A 401 -16.27 15.27 -22.67
C LYS A 401 -17.20 14.88 -21.52
N ILE A 402 -16.68 14.77 -20.30
CA ILE A 402 -17.49 14.54 -19.09
C ILE A 402 -18.42 15.74 -18.84
N ALA A 403 -17.92 16.97 -18.95
CA ALA A 403 -18.74 18.17 -18.82
C ALA A 403 -19.85 18.22 -19.89
N ASP A 404 -19.54 17.89 -21.14
CA ASP A 404 -20.54 17.79 -22.22
C ASP A 404 -21.60 16.72 -21.89
N ALA A 405 -21.19 15.57 -21.34
CA ALA A 405 -22.12 14.52 -20.92
C ALA A 405 -23.04 14.97 -19.78
N ILE A 406 -22.51 15.68 -18.78
CA ILE A 406 -23.29 16.26 -17.68
C ILE A 406 -24.33 17.24 -18.22
N GLU A 407 -23.97 18.04 -19.23
CA GLU A 407 -24.84 19.03 -19.88
C GLU A 407 -25.79 18.44 -20.94
N GLY A 408 -25.67 17.14 -21.26
CA GLY A 408 -26.47 16.50 -22.32
C GLY A 408 -26.06 16.90 -23.74
N LYS A 409 -24.81 17.35 -23.93
CA LYS A 409 -24.23 17.84 -25.20
C LYS A 409 -23.12 16.95 -25.75
N LEU A 410 -22.84 15.81 -25.11
CA LEU A 410 -21.82 14.88 -25.59
C LEU A 410 -22.16 14.39 -27.00
N ASP A 411 -21.13 14.31 -27.85
CA ASP A 411 -21.20 13.76 -29.20
C ASP A 411 -22.00 12.43 -29.22
N PRO A 412 -22.93 12.22 -30.19
CA PRO A 412 -23.77 11.03 -30.20
C PRO A 412 -23.03 9.69 -30.19
N GLU A 413 -21.87 9.60 -30.86
CA GLU A 413 -21.06 8.38 -30.93
C GLU A 413 -20.45 8.06 -29.56
N LEU A 414 -19.84 9.07 -28.91
CA LEU A 414 -19.31 8.95 -27.54
C LEU A 414 -20.42 8.70 -26.52
N ARG A 415 -21.56 9.38 -26.65
CA ARG A 415 -22.72 9.19 -25.76
C ARG A 415 -23.28 7.77 -25.88
N HIS A 416 -23.29 7.20 -27.08
CA HIS A 416 -23.67 5.82 -27.26
C HIS A 416 -22.64 4.88 -26.62
N ALA A 417 -21.35 5.04 -26.92
CA ALA A 417 -20.28 4.20 -26.38
C ALA A 417 -20.25 4.23 -24.83
N TRP A 418 -20.41 5.40 -24.22
CA TRP A 418 -20.23 5.58 -22.76
C TRP A 418 -21.50 5.50 -21.92
N ARG A 419 -22.61 5.09 -22.53
CA ARG A 419 -23.94 5.02 -21.91
C ARG A 419 -23.99 4.07 -20.72
N TRP A 420 -24.99 4.26 -19.88
CA TRP A 420 -25.40 3.23 -18.92
C TRP A 420 -25.94 2.01 -19.68
N ARG A 421 -25.36 0.83 -19.45
CA ARG A 421 -25.77 -0.40 -20.14
C ARG A 421 -26.96 -1.03 -19.43
N GLY A 422 -28.09 -1.16 -20.12
CA GLY A 422 -29.28 -1.85 -19.59
C GLY A 422 -29.03 -3.35 -19.41
N GLU A 423 -28.37 -3.97 -20.40
CA GLU A 423 -27.92 -5.37 -20.35
C GLU A 423 -26.77 -5.51 -19.36
N THR A 424 -26.97 -6.35 -18.33
CA THR A 424 -25.90 -6.83 -17.45
C THR A 424 -25.27 -8.06 -18.09
N PHE A 425 -23.94 -8.12 -18.14
CA PHE A 425 -23.21 -9.31 -18.57
C PHE A 425 -22.88 -10.16 -17.32
N PRO A 426 -23.70 -11.16 -16.96
CA PRO A 426 -23.61 -11.81 -15.64
C PRO A 426 -22.28 -12.56 -15.45
N ASP A 427 -21.71 -13.04 -16.56
CA ASP A 427 -20.43 -13.76 -16.59
C ASP A 427 -19.24 -12.86 -16.97
N PHE A 428 -19.41 -11.53 -16.96
CA PHE A 428 -18.32 -10.62 -17.27
C PHE A 428 -17.27 -10.63 -16.14
N GLN A 429 -16.07 -11.10 -16.48
CA GLN A 429 -14.96 -11.17 -15.53
C GLN A 429 -13.76 -10.32 -15.95
N VAL A 430 -13.59 -10.08 -17.26
CA VAL A 430 -12.40 -9.44 -17.85
C VAL A 430 -12.79 -8.69 -19.11
N CYS A 431 -12.15 -7.55 -19.38
CA CYS A 431 -12.28 -6.79 -20.63
C CYS A 431 -11.77 -7.61 -21.82
N ASP A 432 -12.55 -7.66 -22.91
CA ASP A 432 -12.22 -8.44 -24.10
C ASP A 432 -12.36 -7.64 -25.40
N ASP A 433 -11.73 -6.46 -25.43
CA ASP A 433 -11.67 -5.55 -26.58
C ASP A 433 -10.60 -5.96 -27.62
N GLY A 434 -9.94 -7.11 -27.40
CA GLY A 434 -8.82 -7.59 -28.19
C GLY A 434 -7.48 -6.91 -27.90
N SER A 435 -7.38 -6.07 -26.84
CA SER A 435 -6.12 -5.45 -26.41
C SER A 435 -5.44 -6.16 -25.24
N ARG A 436 -6.09 -7.15 -24.64
CA ARG A 436 -5.62 -7.88 -23.46
C ARG A 436 -5.05 -9.24 -23.84
N ALA A 437 -4.06 -9.69 -23.06
CA ALA A 437 -3.43 -11.00 -23.19
C ALA A 437 -3.19 -11.66 -21.83
N GLY A 438 -2.63 -12.87 -21.85
CA GLY A 438 -2.34 -13.65 -20.65
C GLY A 438 -3.52 -14.49 -20.15
N PRO A 439 -3.40 -15.09 -18.96
CA PRO A 439 -4.45 -15.93 -18.38
C PRO A 439 -5.70 -15.10 -18.04
N ARG A 440 -6.86 -15.71 -18.24
CA ARG A 440 -8.17 -15.12 -17.90
C ARG A 440 -8.62 -15.58 -16.52
N GLY A 441 -9.40 -14.72 -15.85
CA GLY A 441 -10.16 -15.11 -14.65
C GLY A 441 -9.35 -15.30 -13.37
N MET A 442 -8.06 -14.95 -13.36
CA MET A 442 -7.19 -15.16 -12.20
C MET A 442 -7.71 -14.44 -10.95
N LEU A 443 -7.65 -15.13 -9.82
CA LEU A 443 -7.89 -14.54 -8.50
C LEU A 443 -6.56 -14.22 -7.85
N LEU A 444 -6.41 -12.97 -7.41
CA LEU A 444 -5.19 -12.48 -6.80
C LEU A 444 -4.79 -13.31 -5.58
N SER A 445 -5.77 -13.65 -4.74
CA SER A 445 -5.57 -14.49 -3.57
C SER A 445 -5.10 -15.91 -3.91
N GLU A 446 -5.35 -16.43 -5.11
CA GLU A 446 -4.86 -17.76 -5.53
C GLU A 446 -3.41 -17.68 -5.98
N GLU A 447 -3.08 -16.66 -6.76
CA GLU A 447 -1.71 -16.47 -7.26
C GLU A 447 -0.75 -16.08 -6.13
N MET A 448 -1.22 -15.31 -5.15
CA MET A 448 -0.47 -15.05 -3.92
C MET A 448 -0.23 -16.34 -3.13
N ALA A 449 -1.26 -17.18 -2.96
CA ALA A 449 -1.15 -18.49 -2.30
C ALA A 449 -0.10 -19.39 -2.97
N LYS A 450 -0.11 -19.53 -4.29
CA LYS A 450 0.88 -20.31 -5.04
C LYS A 450 2.32 -19.83 -4.81
N GLY A 451 2.52 -18.51 -4.73
CA GLY A 451 3.83 -17.93 -4.45
C GLY A 451 4.29 -18.20 -3.02
N TRP A 452 3.36 -18.18 -2.07
CA TRP A 452 3.62 -18.56 -0.68
C TRP A 452 3.92 -20.06 -0.54
N GLU A 453 3.13 -20.94 -1.16
CA GLU A 453 3.36 -22.39 -1.16
C GLU A 453 4.74 -22.77 -1.68
N ARG A 454 5.17 -22.19 -2.80
CA ARG A 454 6.51 -22.42 -3.38
C ARG A 454 7.65 -22.06 -2.43
N ARG A 455 7.43 -21.06 -1.58
CA ARG A 455 8.40 -20.63 -0.58
C ARG A 455 8.31 -21.47 0.72
N GLY A 456 7.39 -22.43 0.79
CA GLY A 456 7.17 -23.33 1.93
C GLY A 456 6.07 -22.89 2.91
N TRP A 457 5.13 -22.04 2.47
CA TRP A 457 4.13 -21.37 3.32
C TRP A 457 2.71 -21.71 2.86
N ASP A 458 1.82 -22.06 3.78
CA ASP A 458 0.43 -22.42 3.47
C ASP A 458 -0.50 -21.21 3.69
N TRP A 459 -1.23 -20.82 2.63
CA TRP A 459 -2.29 -19.83 2.68
C TRP A 459 -3.64 -20.51 2.78
N GLY A 460 -4.14 -20.64 4.00
CA GLY A 460 -5.45 -21.21 4.26
C GLY A 460 -6.57 -20.32 3.73
N ARG A 461 -7.30 -20.77 2.71
CA ARG A 461 -8.59 -20.17 2.34
C ARG A 461 -9.72 -20.91 3.08
N HIS A 462 -10.57 -20.11 3.73
CA HIS A 462 -11.90 -20.41 4.31
C HIS A 462 -12.00 -20.70 5.81
N THR A 463 -12.29 -19.65 6.60
CA THR A 463 -13.52 -19.49 7.42
C THR A 463 -13.76 -18.03 7.85
N GLY A 464 -13.41 -17.00 7.07
CA GLY A 464 -13.74 -15.61 7.44
C GLY A 464 -13.12 -15.10 8.76
N THR A 465 -12.18 -15.83 9.36
CA THR A 465 -11.51 -15.50 10.64
C THR A 465 -9.98 -15.42 10.55
N GLY A 466 -9.39 -15.42 9.36
CA GLY A 466 -7.97 -15.04 9.19
C GLY A 466 -6.92 -15.90 9.91
N GLU A 467 -7.11 -17.23 10.00
CA GLU A 467 -6.06 -18.14 10.48
C GLU A 467 -5.14 -18.63 9.34
N MET A 468 -3.82 -18.42 9.49
CA MET A 468 -2.76 -19.03 8.69
C MET A 468 -2.16 -20.23 9.45
N LEU A 469 -1.94 -21.39 8.83
CA LEU A 469 -1.35 -22.59 9.47
C LEU A 469 -0.13 -23.07 8.68
N LEU A 470 1.10 -22.80 9.14
CA LEU A 470 2.28 -23.45 8.55
C LEU A 470 2.29 -24.96 8.86
N ARG A 471 2.27 -25.82 7.84
CA ARG A 471 2.68 -27.24 7.96
C ARG A 471 3.81 -27.56 7.00
N ARG A 472 4.89 -28.17 7.53
CA ARG A 472 6.02 -28.67 6.73
C ARG A 472 5.58 -29.91 5.93
N GLY A 473 5.49 -29.81 4.60
CA GLY A 473 5.37 -30.95 3.72
C GLY A 473 6.67 -31.77 3.69
N LYS A 474 6.59 -33.08 3.92
CA LYS A 474 7.71 -34.00 3.72
C LYS A 474 7.91 -34.22 2.22
N HIS A 475 8.79 -33.45 1.57
CA HIS A 475 9.31 -33.82 0.25
C HIS A 475 10.82 -34.01 0.30
N ARG A 476 11.24 -35.27 0.05
CA ARG A 476 12.61 -35.63 -0.28
C ARG A 476 12.85 -35.21 -1.74
N PHE A 477 13.67 -34.19 -1.97
CA PHE A 477 14.24 -33.98 -3.30
C PHE A 477 15.52 -34.81 -3.44
N ALA A 478 15.58 -35.59 -4.52
CA ALA A 478 16.73 -36.36 -4.92
C ALA A 478 17.89 -35.42 -5.28
N SER A 479 19.07 -35.71 -4.77
CA SER A 479 20.30 -34.96 -5.00
C SER A 479 20.75 -35.09 -6.46
N THR A 480 20.69 -34.01 -7.23
CA THR A 480 21.49 -33.85 -8.44
C THR A 480 22.71 -33.01 -8.10
N GLN A 481 23.87 -33.68 -8.05
CA GLN A 481 25.18 -33.04 -7.90
C GLN A 481 25.49 -32.23 -9.16
N SER A 482 25.95 -30.99 -8.99
CA SER A 482 26.70 -30.24 -10.01
C SER A 482 28.14 -29.99 -9.52
N PRO A 483 29.13 -29.90 -10.42
CA PRO A 483 30.53 -30.10 -10.09
C PRO A 483 31.19 -28.87 -9.44
N LEU A 484 32.05 -29.14 -8.46
CA LEU A 484 32.88 -28.17 -7.75
C LEU A 484 33.94 -27.55 -8.68
N LEU A 485 34.02 -26.21 -8.70
CA LEU A 485 35.19 -25.47 -9.18
C LEU A 485 36.09 -25.09 -7.99
N PRO A 486 37.44 -25.13 -8.13
CA PRO A 486 38.36 -25.03 -7.00
C PRO A 486 38.58 -23.60 -6.50
N SER A 487 38.61 -23.44 -5.18
CA SER A 487 38.89 -22.20 -4.46
C SER A 487 40.36 -21.76 -4.59
N ARG A 488 40.61 -20.51 -5.01
CA ARG A 488 41.92 -19.86 -4.89
C ARG A 488 42.10 -19.27 -3.48
N ARG A 489 43.18 -19.67 -2.81
CA ARG A 489 43.69 -19.13 -1.53
C ARG A 489 44.01 -17.63 -1.63
N ALA A 490 43.42 -16.82 -0.75
CA ALA A 490 43.89 -15.46 -0.46
C ALA A 490 44.80 -15.49 0.78
N ARG A 491 45.96 -14.83 0.67
CA ARG A 491 47.01 -14.73 1.71
C ARG A 491 46.61 -13.73 2.80
N SER A 492 46.89 -14.08 4.06
CA SER A 492 46.80 -13.20 5.23
C SER A 492 47.98 -12.21 5.27
N PRO A 493 47.77 -10.92 5.66
CA PRO A 493 48.86 -10.02 6.00
C PRO A 493 49.27 -10.16 7.48
N PRO A 494 50.52 -9.81 7.86
CA PRO A 494 51.11 -10.13 9.14
C PRO A 494 50.76 -9.12 10.25
N SER A 495 50.81 -9.59 11.49
CA SER A 495 50.71 -8.82 12.74
C SER A 495 51.94 -7.93 12.96
N PRO A 496 51.79 -6.67 13.45
CA PRO A 496 52.92 -5.89 13.91
C PRO A 496 53.27 -6.23 15.36
N SER A 497 54.57 -6.39 15.55
CA SER A 497 55.32 -6.62 16.78
C SER A 497 55.26 -5.43 17.76
N SER A 498 55.35 -5.79 19.04
CA SER A 498 55.64 -4.96 20.19
C SER A 498 56.85 -4.03 19.99
N VAL A 499 56.65 -2.73 20.21
CA VAL A 499 57.74 -1.76 20.39
C VAL A 499 57.58 -1.11 21.75
N ASP A 500 58.58 -1.35 22.60
CA ASP A 500 58.83 -0.68 23.87
C ASP A 500 58.89 0.84 23.68
N THR A 501 58.13 1.58 24.50
CA THR A 501 58.35 3.02 24.67
C THR A 501 58.55 3.34 26.14
N LYS A 502 59.80 3.70 26.46
CA LYS A 502 60.23 4.29 27.72
C LYS A 502 59.45 5.60 27.95
N ALA A 503 58.88 5.71 29.14
CA ALA A 503 58.31 6.93 29.66
C ALA A 503 59.39 8.01 29.81
N SER A 504 59.17 9.19 29.23
CA SER A 504 59.76 10.44 29.70
C SER A 504 58.64 11.37 30.12
N ALA A 505 58.57 11.64 31.42
CA ALA A 505 57.62 12.58 32.00
C ALA A 505 57.99 14.01 31.59
N THR A 506 57.12 14.67 30.83
CA THR A 506 57.10 16.13 30.70
C THR A 506 55.77 16.65 31.22
N SER A 507 55.87 17.32 32.37
CA SER A 507 54.81 18.04 33.06
C SER A 507 54.30 19.20 32.20
N SER A 508 53.13 19.03 31.57
CA SER A 508 52.37 20.11 30.97
C SER A 508 51.27 20.55 31.95
N LYS A 509 51.45 21.72 32.55
CA LYS A 509 50.42 22.41 33.36
C LYS A 509 49.19 22.68 32.47
N ARG A 510 48.15 21.85 32.57
CA ARG A 510 46.82 22.16 32.03
C ARG A 510 46.28 23.41 32.72
N SER A 511 46.15 24.51 31.99
CA SER A 511 45.50 25.71 32.52
C SER A 511 44.01 25.43 32.77
N GLY A 512 43.53 25.70 33.98
CA GLY A 512 42.12 25.50 34.38
C GLY A 512 41.10 26.34 33.59
N LYS A 513 41.56 27.27 32.74
CA LYS A 513 40.71 28.15 31.93
C LYS A 513 39.98 27.41 30.80
N GLY A 514 40.59 26.38 30.20
CA GLY A 514 39.94 25.58 29.13
C GLY A 514 38.81 24.68 29.64
N TYR A 515 38.95 24.17 30.87
CA TYR A 515 37.93 23.36 31.53
C TYR A 515 36.73 24.22 31.96
N LEU A 516 37.00 25.40 32.52
CA LEU A 516 35.95 26.38 32.86
C LEU A 516 35.17 26.84 31.62
N TRP A 517 35.84 27.13 30.49
CA TRP A 517 35.18 27.47 29.24
C TRP A 517 34.30 26.33 28.69
N ALA A 518 34.78 25.09 28.72
CA ALA A 518 34.00 23.92 28.30
C ALA A 518 32.77 23.70 29.19
N CYS A 519 32.90 23.86 30.52
CA CYS A 519 31.79 23.78 31.46
C CYS A 519 30.78 24.93 31.28
N SER A 520 31.24 26.15 30.97
CA SER A 520 30.37 27.30 30.71
C SER A 520 29.61 27.15 29.39
N VAL A 521 30.25 26.71 28.31
CA VAL A 521 29.57 26.43 27.04
C VAL A 521 28.55 25.30 27.22
N PHE A 522 28.93 24.21 27.90
CA PHE A 522 28.00 23.13 28.22
C PHE A 522 26.81 23.61 29.06
N GLY A 523 27.06 24.45 30.07
CA GLY A 523 26.01 25.04 30.91
C GLY A 523 25.07 25.97 30.13
N VAL A 524 25.58 26.79 29.21
CA VAL A 524 24.76 27.65 28.34
C VAL A 524 23.96 26.82 27.35
N THR A 525 24.57 25.83 26.69
CA THR A 525 23.85 24.92 25.78
C THR A 525 22.76 24.15 26.51
N LEU A 526 23.05 23.66 27.72
CA LEU A 526 22.08 22.97 28.57
C LEU A 526 20.96 23.91 29.03
N GLY A 527 21.28 25.16 29.37
CA GLY A 527 20.30 26.20 29.69
C GLY A 527 19.37 26.53 28.52
N ILE A 528 19.91 26.73 27.32
CA ILE A 528 19.13 26.95 26.09
C ILE A 528 18.24 25.73 25.81
N TYR A 529 18.77 24.51 25.99
CA TYR A 529 18.00 23.28 25.83
C TYR A 529 16.81 23.23 26.81
N PHE A 530 17.02 23.53 28.09
CA PHE A 530 15.94 23.52 29.09
C PHE A 530 14.90 24.62 28.85
N VAL A 531 15.31 25.81 28.39
CA VAL A 531 14.38 26.87 27.99
C VAL A 531 13.56 26.45 26.76
N SER A 532 14.21 25.89 25.74
CA SER A 532 13.53 25.37 24.54
C SER A 532 12.56 24.24 24.88
N LEU A 533 12.97 23.31 25.76
CA LEU A 533 12.12 22.23 26.27
C LEU A 533 10.93 22.79 27.06
N GLY A 534 11.14 23.80 27.90
CA GLY A 534 10.08 24.47 28.65
C GLY A 534 9.06 25.16 27.74
N ILE A 535 9.51 25.82 26.66
CA ILE A 535 8.63 26.42 25.65
C ILE A 535 7.85 25.32 24.91
N SER A 536 8.52 24.25 24.49
CA SER A 536 7.90 23.12 23.79
C SER A 536 6.80 22.47 24.63
N VAL A 537 7.08 22.20 25.91
CA VAL A 537 6.09 21.65 26.85
C VAL A 537 4.93 22.62 27.04
N LYS A 538 5.19 23.92 27.22
CA LYS A 538 4.13 24.94 27.37
C LYS A 538 3.20 24.99 26.15
N ASN A 539 3.76 24.94 24.95
CA ASN A 539 2.99 24.93 23.70
C ASN A 539 2.14 23.66 23.59
N ALA A 540 2.71 22.49 23.91
CA ALA A 540 1.97 21.23 23.93
C ALA A 540 0.82 21.26 24.96
N MET A 541 1.03 21.84 26.14
CA MET A 541 -0.03 22.01 27.16
C MET A 541 -1.15 22.95 26.71
N GLN A 542 -0.85 23.96 25.88
CA GLN A 542 -1.86 24.84 25.32
C GLN A 542 -2.70 24.10 24.28
N GLN A 543 -2.05 23.43 23.32
CA GLN A 543 -2.71 22.59 22.33
C GLN A 543 -3.59 21.51 22.98
N ASN A 544 -3.10 20.87 24.03
CA ASN A 544 -3.85 19.85 24.78
C ASN A 544 -5.17 20.38 25.36
N ARG A 545 -5.25 21.67 25.74
CA ARG A 545 -6.49 22.29 26.25
C ARG A 545 -7.51 22.58 25.16
N GLU A 546 -7.04 22.84 23.94
CA GLU A 546 -7.88 23.17 22.79
C GLU A 546 -8.44 21.91 22.10
N LEU A 547 -7.87 20.73 22.37
CA LEU A 547 -8.30 19.45 21.79
C LEU A 547 -9.54 18.88 22.50
N ASP A 548 -10.63 18.75 21.75
CA ASP A 548 -11.88 18.09 22.18
C ASP A 548 -11.88 16.60 21.81
N ILE A 549 -11.05 15.83 22.53
CA ILE A 549 -10.96 14.36 22.42
C ILE A 549 -11.06 13.76 23.81
N ASP A 550 -11.90 12.74 23.95
CA ASP A 550 -12.07 12.01 25.20
C ASP A 550 -10.83 11.19 25.54
N GLN A 551 -10.49 11.15 26.83
CA GLN A 551 -9.42 10.29 27.33
C GLN A 551 -9.76 8.82 27.01
N ASN A 552 -8.82 8.10 26.38
CA ASN A 552 -8.99 6.73 25.87
C ASN A 552 -9.82 6.59 24.58
N ALA A 553 -10.09 7.68 23.86
CA ALA A 553 -10.64 7.58 22.51
C ALA A 553 -9.75 6.71 21.60
N ASP A 554 -10.39 6.02 20.64
CA ASP A 554 -9.69 5.18 19.69
C ASP A 554 -8.79 6.01 18.77
N VAL A 555 -7.51 5.64 18.75
CA VAL A 555 -6.44 6.26 17.96
C VAL A 555 -5.84 5.27 16.96
N SER A 556 -6.51 4.13 16.74
CA SER A 556 -6.07 3.02 15.89
C SER A 556 -5.81 3.43 14.44
N TYR A 557 -6.51 4.46 13.95
CA TYR A 557 -6.33 5.00 12.60
C TYR A 557 -4.88 5.44 12.32
N ARG A 558 -4.10 5.79 13.34
CA ARG A 558 -2.68 6.17 13.20
C ARG A 558 -1.79 5.01 12.76
N TRP A 559 -2.21 3.76 12.99
CA TRP A 559 -1.46 2.54 12.67
C TRP A 559 -1.71 2.02 11.25
N LYS A 560 -2.63 2.67 10.52
CA LYS A 560 -2.97 2.36 9.12
C LYS A 560 -2.22 3.26 8.12
N ASP A 561 -1.32 4.12 8.60
CA ASP A 561 -0.54 5.05 7.77
C ASP A 561 0.77 4.41 7.28
N GLU A 562 0.76 3.89 6.05
CA GLU A 562 1.89 3.21 5.38
C GLU A 562 3.14 4.08 5.21
N LYS A 563 3.02 5.42 5.33
CA LYS A 563 4.13 6.36 5.06
C LYS A 563 4.98 6.67 6.29
N ARG A 564 4.52 6.29 7.49
CA ARG A 564 5.29 6.50 8.71
C ARG A 564 6.32 5.40 8.88
N ASN A 565 7.56 5.81 9.07
CA ASN A 565 8.59 4.92 9.59
C ASN A 565 8.50 4.94 11.12
N PHE A 566 7.56 4.16 11.67
CA PHE A 566 7.29 4.11 13.11
C PHE A 566 8.56 3.82 13.91
N ASP A 567 9.40 2.91 13.42
CA ASP A 567 10.65 2.53 14.07
C ASP A 567 11.56 3.76 14.29
N HIS A 568 11.73 4.59 13.26
CA HIS A 568 12.58 5.77 13.30
C HIS A 568 12.04 6.88 14.24
N GLU A 569 10.72 6.99 14.41
CA GLU A 569 10.10 8.01 15.25
C GLU A 569 10.30 7.76 16.75
N VAL A 570 10.46 6.49 17.16
CA VAL A 570 10.57 6.10 18.58
C VAL A 570 11.98 5.66 18.99
N ASP A 571 12.86 5.35 18.04
CA ASP A 571 14.19 4.78 18.28
C ASP A 571 15.08 5.62 19.21
N ASN A 572 15.08 6.95 19.05
CA ASN A 572 15.91 7.84 19.87
C ASN A 572 15.45 7.85 21.34
N ALA A 573 14.14 7.89 21.57
CA ALA A 573 13.55 7.87 22.92
C ALA A 573 13.73 6.50 23.57
N GLU A 574 13.46 5.41 22.84
CA GLU A 574 13.63 4.04 23.33
C GLU A 574 15.09 3.73 23.68
N SER A 575 16.04 4.22 22.87
CA SER A 575 17.48 4.05 23.11
C SER A 575 17.92 4.77 24.39
N ALA A 576 17.48 6.02 24.58
CA ALA A 576 17.76 6.77 25.82
C ALA A 576 17.18 6.10 27.07
N MET A 577 16.03 5.41 26.93
CA MET A 577 15.33 4.69 28.01
C MET A 577 15.75 3.22 28.15
N LEU A 578 16.76 2.77 27.39
CA LEU A 578 17.25 1.38 27.37
C LEU A 578 16.12 0.35 27.13
N MET A 579 15.12 0.70 26.30
CA MET A 579 13.91 -0.10 26.15
C MET A 579 14.18 -1.47 25.53
N ARG A 580 15.09 -1.56 24.56
CA ARG A 580 15.50 -2.83 23.94
C ARG A 580 16.06 -3.82 24.96
N ALA A 581 16.80 -3.35 25.97
CA ALA A 581 17.32 -4.21 27.04
C ALA A 581 16.20 -4.74 27.95
N LYS A 582 15.19 -3.92 28.24
CA LYS A 582 14.02 -4.31 29.04
C LYS A 582 13.13 -5.31 28.28
N ARG A 583 12.84 -5.04 27.00
CA ARG A 583 12.14 -5.98 26.10
C ARG A 583 12.86 -7.31 26.04
N ARG A 584 14.18 -7.32 25.80
CA ARG A 584 14.99 -8.55 25.77
C ARG A 584 14.86 -9.35 27.06
N ARG A 585 14.95 -8.70 28.22
CA ARG A 585 14.82 -9.40 29.50
C ARG A 585 13.46 -10.07 29.63
N LEU A 586 12.38 -9.33 29.35
CA LEU A 586 11.01 -9.84 29.45
C LEU A 586 10.76 -10.97 28.43
N ILE A 587 11.07 -10.74 27.15
CA ILE A 587 10.83 -11.68 26.05
C ILE A 587 11.67 -12.96 26.20
N SER A 588 12.85 -12.88 26.82
CA SER A 588 13.66 -14.09 27.11
C SER A 588 13.00 -15.05 28.10
N GLU A 589 11.88 -14.66 28.73
CA GLU A 589 11.07 -15.53 29.57
C GLU A 589 10.00 -16.29 28.77
N ALA A 590 9.81 -16.03 27.48
CA ALA A 590 8.79 -16.67 26.64
C ALA A 590 9.12 -18.11 26.24
N TYR A 591 8.12 -18.99 26.29
CA TYR A 591 8.26 -20.42 26.00
C TYR A 591 6.93 -21.08 25.60
N GLY A 592 7.03 -22.30 25.05
CA GLY A 592 5.90 -23.12 24.63
C GLY A 592 5.20 -22.57 23.40
N ASN A 593 3.87 -22.65 23.39
CA ASN A 593 3.05 -22.01 22.38
C ASN A 593 2.86 -20.52 22.74
N VAL A 594 3.47 -19.64 21.95
CA VAL A 594 3.57 -18.20 22.21
C VAL A 594 2.55 -17.43 21.38
N LEU A 595 1.88 -16.46 21.99
CA LEU A 595 1.12 -15.43 21.29
C LEU A 595 1.75 -14.07 21.56
N GLU A 596 2.13 -13.32 20.53
CA GLU A 596 2.45 -11.91 20.63
C GLU A 596 1.31 -11.08 20.04
N VAL A 597 0.69 -10.24 20.88
CA VAL A 597 -0.38 -9.31 20.45
C VAL A 597 0.17 -7.89 20.33
N SER A 598 -0.37 -7.13 19.39
CA SER A 598 0.17 -5.83 18.98
C SER A 598 1.62 -5.94 18.50
N VAL A 599 1.89 -6.89 17.59
CA VAL A 599 3.24 -7.18 17.08
C VAL A 599 3.86 -5.96 16.35
N GLY A 600 3.04 -5.02 15.89
CA GLY A 600 3.49 -3.85 15.14
C GLY A 600 4.28 -4.28 13.90
N THR A 601 5.41 -3.62 13.64
CA THR A 601 6.33 -3.96 12.53
C THR A 601 7.25 -5.16 12.82
N GLY A 602 7.00 -5.92 13.90
CA GLY A 602 7.87 -7.04 14.30
C GLY A 602 9.15 -6.62 15.00
N ARG A 603 9.10 -5.58 15.84
CA ARG A 603 10.29 -5.03 16.55
C ARG A 603 10.93 -6.03 17.53
N ASN A 604 10.17 -7.03 17.97
CA ASN A 604 10.58 -7.98 18.99
C ASN A 604 11.23 -9.25 18.44
N PHE A 605 11.20 -9.51 17.14
CA PHE A 605 11.62 -10.81 16.58
C PHE A 605 13.04 -11.24 16.94
N GLU A 606 14.00 -10.31 16.89
CA GLU A 606 15.40 -10.59 17.27
C GLU A 606 15.59 -10.86 18.77
N LEU A 607 14.58 -10.57 19.58
CA LEU A 607 14.61 -10.73 21.03
C LEU A 607 14.09 -12.11 21.47
N TYR A 608 13.35 -12.78 20.60
CA TYR A 608 12.94 -14.17 20.78
C TYR A 608 14.08 -15.12 20.43
N ASP A 609 14.14 -16.25 21.15
CA ASP A 609 15.01 -17.36 20.80
C ASP A 609 14.23 -18.41 20.00
N PHE A 610 14.29 -18.27 18.68
CA PHE A 610 13.62 -19.18 17.73
C PHE A 610 14.52 -20.35 17.28
N ARG A 611 15.67 -20.58 17.93
CA ARG A 611 16.59 -21.67 17.54
C ARG A 611 16.00 -23.05 17.88
N PRO A 612 16.19 -24.08 17.03
CA PRO A 612 15.79 -25.45 17.34
C PRO A 612 16.53 -26.01 18.57
N PHE A 613 15.89 -26.93 19.31
CA PHE A 613 16.54 -27.66 20.40
C PHE A 613 17.80 -28.40 19.94
N ASP A 614 18.94 -28.18 20.59
CA ASP A 614 20.16 -28.95 20.38
C ASP A 614 20.56 -29.66 21.68
N PRO A 615 20.45 -31.01 21.75
CA PRO A 615 20.84 -31.78 22.93
C PRO A 615 22.36 -31.81 23.20
N LYS A 616 23.19 -31.29 22.29
CA LYS A 616 24.66 -31.21 22.44
C LYS A 616 25.16 -29.84 22.89
N GLU A 617 24.26 -28.86 23.06
CA GLU A 617 24.64 -27.51 23.49
C GLU A 617 25.03 -27.55 24.99
N ASP A 618 26.33 -27.44 25.27
CA ASP A 618 26.89 -27.51 26.62
C ASP A 618 26.61 -26.21 27.42
N ALA A 619 26.41 -26.34 28.73
CA ALA A 619 26.13 -25.26 29.68
C ALA A 619 27.25 -24.21 29.78
N LYS A 620 28.38 -24.44 29.10
CA LYS A 620 29.57 -23.58 29.08
C LYS A 620 29.35 -22.19 28.46
N TYR A 621 28.29 -21.98 27.68
CA TYR A 621 27.93 -20.67 27.10
C TYR A 621 26.70 -20.00 27.75
N GLY A 622 26.53 -20.16 29.07
CA GLY A 622 25.77 -19.20 29.86
C GLY A 622 24.24 -19.26 29.75
N ARG A 623 23.67 -20.44 29.45
CA ARG A 623 22.33 -20.90 29.89
C ARG A 623 22.14 -22.34 29.41
N SER A 624 22.00 -23.29 30.34
CA SER A 624 21.38 -24.59 30.03
C SER A 624 19.95 -24.31 29.51
N ARG A 625 19.62 -24.79 28.30
CA ARG A 625 18.32 -24.53 27.65
C ARG A 625 17.20 -25.34 28.32
N THR A 626 16.37 -24.69 29.13
CA THR A 626 15.14 -25.31 29.68
C THR A 626 13.86 -24.87 28.98
N ARG A 627 13.86 -23.70 28.31
CA ARG A 627 12.66 -23.06 27.75
C ARG A 627 12.75 -22.86 26.25
N ILE A 628 11.83 -23.46 25.50
CA ILE A 628 11.82 -23.50 24.03
C ILE A 628 10.49 -22.99 23.53
N ILE A 629 10.50 -22.17 22.48
CA ILE A 629 9.29 -21.76 21.75
C ILE A 629 8.95 -22.88 20.77
N THR A 630 7.75 -23.44 20.86
CA THR A 630 7.30 -24.55 20.01
C THR A 630 6.42 -24.10 18.86
N ASP A 631 5.63 -23.05 19.08
CA ASP A 631 4.75 -22.42 18.10
C ASP A 631 4.68 -20.93 18.46
N VAL A 632 4.45 -20.07 17.46
CA VAL A 632 4.28 -18.64 17.67
C VAL A 632 3.13 -18.11 16.81
N THR A 633 2.31 -17.25 17.41
CA THR A 633 1.24 -16.51 16.74
C THR A 633 1.50 -15.03 16.96
N PHE A 634 1.54 -14.26 15.89
CA PHE A 634 1.68 -12.82 15.88
C PHE A 634 0.35 -12.19 15.47
N ASN A 635 -0.10 -11.19 16.21
CA ASN A 635 -1.35 -10.50 15.92
C ASN A 635 -1.16 -8.98 15.94
N ASP A 636 -1.80 -8.29 15.00
CA ASP A 636 -2.02 -6.85 15.07
C ASP A 636 -3.39 -6.49 14.47
N GLN A 637 -3.98 -5.39 14.94
CA GLN A 637 -5.21 -4.85 14.36
C GLN A 637 -4.99 -4.23 12.98
N SER A 638 -3.76 -3.83 12.66
CA SER A 638 -3.39 -3.21 11.39
C SER A 638 -2.82 -4.25 10.42
N GLU A 639 -3.50 -4.46 9.29
CA GLU A 639 -3.03 -5.30 8.18
C GLU A 639 -1.63 -4.88 7.70
N VAL A 640 -1.40 -3.56 7.58
CA VAL A 640 -0.10 -2.98 7.18
C VAL A 640 1.02 -3.39 8.14
N MET A 641 0.75 -3.39 9.45
CA MET A 641 1.73 -3.77 10.47
C MET A 641 2.02 -5.27 10.41
N VAL A 642 0.98 -6.10 10.29
CA VAL A 642 1.12 -7.54 10.13
C VAL A 642 1.94 -7.89 8.88
N ASP A 643 1.74 -7.20 7.77
CA ASP A 643 2.51 -7.43 6.54
C ASP A 643 3.99 -7.05 6.67
N GLN A 644 4.29 -5.93 7.33
CA GLN A 644 5.66 -5.53 7.63
C GLN A 644 6.34 -6.53 8.58
N ALA A 645 5.62 -6.94 9.63
CA ALA A 645 6.07 -7.96 10.57
C ALA A 645 6.33 -9.28 9.85
N MET A 646 5.40 -9.74 9.01
CA MET A 646 5.57 -10.96 8.24
C MET A 646 6.82 -10.87 7.35
N SER A 647 6.97 -9.79 6.59
CA SER A 647 8.13 -9.57 5.71
C SER A 647 9.45 -9.57 6.48
N LYS A 648 9.50 -8.91 7.65
CA LYS A 648 10.68 -8.83 8.50
C LYS A 648 11.02 -10.18 9.14
N PHE A 649 10.02 -10.93 9.61
CA PHE A 649 10.20 -12.28 10.13
C PHE A 649 10.77 -13.21 9.05
N MET A 650 10.22 -13.14 7.84
CA MET A 650 10.69 -13.93 6.69
C MET A 650 12.13 -13.60 6.32
N ALA A 651 12.51 -12.33 6.26
CA ALA A 651 13.88 -11.91 5.98
C ALA A 651 14.85 -12.44 7.05
N MET A 652 14.49 -12.31 8.34
CA MET A 652 15.28 -12.82 9.45
C MET A 652 15.51 -14.33 9.38
N GLU A 653 14.48 -15.12 9.06
CA GLU A 653 14.62 -16.58 8.94
C GLU A 653 15.36 -17.01 7.66
N ALA A 654 15.25 -16.25 6.57
CA ALA A 654 15.98 -16.52 5.34
C ALA A 654 17.50 -16.39 5.52
N GLU A 655 17.96 -15.43 6.34
CA GLU A 655 19.37 -15.23 6.68
C GLU A 655 19.95 -16.32 7.60
N ARG A 656 19.11 -17.09 8.29
CA ARG A 656 19.55 -18.18 9.17
C ARG A 656 19.92 -19.44 8.38
N LYS A 657 20.93 -20.15 8.89
CA LYS A 657 21.28 -21.50 8.41
C LYS A 657 20.09 -22.44 8.59
N GLU A 658 19.93 -23.39 7.67
CA GLU A 658 18.76 -24.26 7.60
C GLU A 658 18.50 -25.06 8.90
N ASP A 659 19.58 -25.47 9.58
CA ASP A 659 19.56 -26.18 10.87
C ASP A 659 19.26 -25.27 12.08
N GLN A 660 19.24 -23.95 11.88
CA GLN A 660 19.02 -22.92 12.90
C GLN A 660 17.69 -22.16 12.72
N ARG A 661 16.95 -22.46 11.65
CA ARG A 661 15.63 -21.88 11.38
C ARG A 661 14.58 -22.40 12.34
N PHE A 662 13.59 -21.58 12.64
CA PHE A 662 12.48 -21.95 13.49
C PHE A 662 11.71 -23.14 12.89
N SER A 663 11.50 -24.17 13.69
CA SER A 663 10.82 -25.41 13.24
C SER A 663 9.36 -25.50 13.69
N GLY A 664 8.89 -24.54 14.49
CA GLY A 664 7.53 -24.47 15.00
C GLY A 664 6.54 -23.85 14.01
N ARG A 665 5.24 -23.87 14.33
CA ARG A 665 4.25 -23.16 13.51
C ARG A 665 4.34 -21.66 13.78
N VAL A 666 4.29 -20.87 12.72
CA VAL A 666 4.19 -19.41 12.79
C VAL A 666 2.82 -19.01 12.25
N ARG A 667 2.12 -18.10 12.92
CA ARG A 667 0.83 -17.57 12.46
C ARG A 667 0.85 -16.06 12.52
N PHE A 668 0.22 -15.43 11.55
CA PHE A 668 -0.01 -13.99 11.52
C PHE A 668 -1.51 -13.77 11.41
N ILE A 669 -2.07 -12.99 12.33
CA ILE A 669 -3.52 -12.75 12.43
C ILE A 669 -3.78 -11.25 12.40
N VAL A 670 -4.59 -10.80 11.44
CA VAL A 670 -5.06 -9.42 11.36
C VAL A 670 -6.38 -9.29 12.10
N GLY A 671 -6.44 -8.35 13.05
CA GLY A 671 -7.66 -8.01 13.79
C GLY A 671 -7.37 -7.62 15.24
N ASP A 672 -8.36 -7.01 15.88
CA ASP A 672 -8.26 -6.62 17.29
C ASP A 672 -8.29 -7.87 18.20
N ALA A 673 -7.20 -8.13 18.90
CA ALA A 673 -7.06 -9.23 19.86
C ALA A 673 -8.07 -9.15 21.03
N GLY A 674 -8.67 -7.99 21.29
CA GLY A 674 -9.75 -7.81 22.27
C GLY A 674 -11.11 -8.34 21.81
N VAL A 675 -11.31 -8.56 20.50
CA VAL A 675 -12.60 -8.98 19.93
C VAL A 675 -12.71 -10.51 19.88
N ASP A 676 -13.89 -11.01 20.22
CA ASP A 676 -14.18 -12.45 20.16
C ASP A 676 -14.16 -12.97 18.71
N GLY A 677 -13.55 -14.14 18.51
CA GLY A 677 -13.42 -14.78 17.20
C GLY A 677 -12.25 -14.30 16.34
N VAL A 678 -11.47 -13.30 16.79
CA VAL A 678 -10.26 -12.86 16.05
C VAL A 678 -9.08 -13.80 16.30
N ILE A 679 -8.82 -14.15 17.57
CA ILE A 679 -7.78 -15.11 17.93
C ILE A 679 -8.45 -16.32 18.53
N ASP A 680 -8.26 -17.47 17.88
CA ASP A 680 -8.70 -18.75 18.41
C ASP A 680 -7.80 -19.23 19.55
N ARG A 681 -8.44 -19.76 20.59
CA ARG A 681 -7.75 -20.36 21.72
C ARG A 681 -7.30 -21.77 21.33
N PRO A 682 -5.99 -22.07 21.28
CA PRO A 682 -5.52 -23.43 21.03
C PRO A 682 -5.92 -24.36 22.18
N LYS A 683 -5.99 -25.68 21.92
CA LYS A 683 -6.24 -26.68 22.96
C LYS A 683 -5.15 -26.58 24.04
N GLY A 684 -5.55 -26.28 25.29
CA GLY A 684 -4.62 -26.03 26.40
C GLY A 684 -4.12 -24.59 26.51
N GLY A 685 -4.61 -23.66 25.68
CA GLY A 685 -4.25 -22.23 25.70
C GLY A 685 -2.82 -21.92 25.27
N TYR A 686 -2.47 -20.63 25.28
CA TYR A 686 -1.11 -20.16 25.05
C TYR A 686 -0.28 -20.26 26.35
N ASP A 687 0.91 -20.86 26.25
CA ASP A 687 1.82 -21.00 27.38
C ASP A 687 2.43 -19.66 27.79
N THR A 688 2.74 -18.81 26.79
CA THR A 688 3.14 -17.42 27.00
C THR A 688 2.35 -16.50 26.08
N ILE A 689 1.79 -15.43 26.62
CA ILE A 689 1.32 -14.28 25.85
C ILE A 689 2.29 -13.12 26.09
N VAL A 690 2.79 -12.50 25.03
CA VAL A 690 3.67 -11.34 25.09
C VAL A 690 2.94 -10.14 24.54
N GLN A 691 3.08 -9.02 25.24
CA GLN A 691 2.47 -7.78 24.82
C GLN A 691 3.37 -6.61 25.26
N THR A 692 3.70 -5.73 24.32
CA THR A 692 4.55 -4.57 24.61
C THR A 692 3.96 -3.29 24.01
N PHE A 693 3.60 -2.33 24.87
CA PHE A 693 3.11 -0.99 24.53
C PHE A 693 1.85 -0.94 23.65
N GLY A 694 0.99 -1.94 23.77
CA GLY A 694 -0.32 -2.00 23.12
C GLY A 694 -1.49 -1.61 24.02
N ILE A 695 -1.43 -1.77 25.36
CA ILE A 695 -2.55 -1.47 26.28
C ILE A 695 -2.88 0.01 26.23
N CYS A 696 -1.84 0.86 26.10
CA CYS A 696 -2.01 2.29 25.95
C CYS A 696 -2.84 2.72 24.74
N SER A 697 -2.93 1.88 23.71
CA SER A 697 -3.64 2.17 22.47
C SER A 697 -5.07 1.60 22.48
N MET A 698 -5.44 0.83 23.50
CA MET A 698 -6.77 0.20 23.59
C MET A 698 -7.81 1.15 24.18
N ALA A 699 -9.00 1.16 23.59
CA ALA A 699 -10.18 1.85 24.12
C ALA A 699 -10.70 1.15 25.39
N ASP A 700 -10.81 -0.20 25.38
CA ASP A 700 -11.14 -1.03 26.55
C ASP A 700 -9.93 -1.88 27.00
N PRO A 701 -9.00 -1.31 27.79
CA PRO A 701 -7.82 -2.03 28.25
C PRO A 701 -8.15 -3.15 29.26
N VAL A 702 -9.29 -3.08 29.95
CA VAL A 702 -9.70 -4.09 30.94
C VAL A 702 -10.28 -5.32 30.23
N GLY A 703 -11.20 -5.12 29.30
CA GLY A 703 -11.73 -6.18 28.44
C GLY A 703 -10.62 -6.86 27.65
N PHE A 704 -9.68 -6.08 27.10
CA PHE A 704 -8.50 -6.60 26.43
C PHE A 704 -7.68 -7.55 27.32
N LEU A 705 -7.33 -7.16 28.55
CA LEU A 705 -6.59 -8.04 29.46
C LEU A 705 -7.40 -9.30 29.85
N ARG A 706 -8.71 -9.18 30.08
CA ARG A 706 -9.58 -10.34 30.33
C ARG A 706 -9.55 -11.31 29.16
N LYS A 707 -9.57 -10.79 27.93
CA LYS A 707 -9.48 -11.59 26.71
C LYS A 707 -8.15 -12.33 26.64
N LEU A 708 -7.02 -11.66 26.85
CA LEU A 708 -5.70 -12.33 26.93
C LEU A 708 -5.69 -13.41 28.03
N GLY A 709 -6.28 -13.12 29.19
CA GLY A 709 -6.50 -14.07 30.28
C GLY A 709 -7.18 -15.37 29.83
N SER A 710 -8.24 -15.25 29.04
CA SER A 710 -8.98 -16.40 28.50
C SER A 710 -8.21 -17.18 27.43
N LEU A 711 -7.38 -16.51 26.63
CA LEU A 711 -6.54 -17.14 25.60
C LEU A 711 -5.35 -17.90 26.22
N CYS A 712 -4.89 -17.45 27.39
CA CYS A 712 -3.78 -18.06 28.10
C CYS A 712 -4.14 -19.46 28.65
N ARG A 713 -3.13 -20.31 28.84
CA ARG A 713 -3.28 -21.63 29.47
C ARG A 713 -3.80 -21.47 30.90
N GLN A 714 -4.87 -22.20 31.24
CA GLN A 714 -5.49 -22.12 32.56
C GLN A 714 -4.76 -23.01 33.58
N PRO A 715 -4.87 -22.73 34.90
CA PRO A 715 -4.39 -23.62 35.94
C PRO A 715 -4.92 -25.05 35.77
N GLY A 716 -4.04 -26.05 35.94
CA GLY A 716 -4.36 -27.46 35.75
C GLY A 716 -4.42 -27.96 34.29
N GLU A 717 -4.42 -27.08 33.29
CA GLU A 717 -4.30 -27.50 31.89
C GLU A 717 -2.85 -27.93 31.57
N ALA A 718 -2.69 -29.05 30.86
CA ALA A 718 -1.40 -29.52 30.38
C ALA A 718 -0.82 -28.53 29.33
N THR A 719 0.49 -28.32 29.37
CA THR A 719 1.18 -27.55 28.33
C THR A 719 1.08 -28.24 26.97
N THR A 720 1.07 -27.44 25.90
CA THR A 720 0.96 -27.93 24.52
C THR A 720 2.25 -28.55 23.98
N SER A 721 3.32 -28.57 24.79
CA SER A 721 4.69 -28.91 24.38
C SER A 721 5.32 -30.01 25.25
N LYS A 722 6.36 -30.68 24.73
CA LYS A 722 7.21 -31.63 25.48
C LYS A 722 8.19 -30.89 26.40
N LEU A 723 7.74 -29.88 27.14
CA LEU A 723 8.59 -29.19 28.10
C LEU A 723 8.95 -30.11 29.26
N SER A 724 10.08 -29.83 29.90
CA SER A 724 10.49 -30.53 31.12
C SER A 724 9.41 -30.36 32.21
N THR A 725 9.28 -31.34 33.10
CA THR A 725 8.36 -31.30 34.25
C THR A 725 8.63 -30.15 35.21
N GLU A 726 9.79 -29.47 35.10
CA GLU A 726 10.17 -28.34 35.95
C GLU A 726 9.51 -27.01 35.53
N ASP A 727 9.08 -26.84 34.27
CA ASP A 727 8.47 -25.60 33.77
C ASP A 727 6.92 -25.60 33.83
N ASN A 728 6.30 -26.72 34.25
CA ASN A 728 4.86 -26.82 34.47
C ASN A 728 4.54 -26.76 35.97
N ASP A 729 4.50 -25.55 36.51
CA ASP A 729 4.18 -25.26 37.93
C ASP A 729 2.70 -25.45 38.31
N GLY A 730 1.85 -25.91 37.38
CA GLY A 730 0.41 -26.09 37.57
C GLY A 730 -0.41 -24.81 37.63
N LYS A 731 0.23 -23.62 37.59
CA LYS A 731 -0.41 -22.31 37.75
C LYS A 731 -0.90 -21.69 36.44
N GLY A 732 -0.96 -22.46 35.36
CA GLY A 732 -1.33 -21.98 34.03
C GLY A 732 -0.17 -21.30 33.28
N GLY A 733 -0.50 -20.60 32.19
CA GLY A 733 0.45 -19.84 31.36
C GLY A 733 0.77 -18.46 31.95
N ARG A 734 1.65 -17.73 31.28
CA ARG A 734 2.08 -16.38 31.68
C ARG A 734 1.71 -15.34 30.63
N ILE A 735 1.34 -14.14 31.10
CA ILE A 735 1.14 -12.96 30.25
C ILE A 735 2.22 -11.94 30.63
N LEU A 736 3.11 -11.65 29.68
CA LEU A 736 4.26 -10.78 29.84
C LEU A 736 3.93 -9.42 29.25
N LEU A 737 3.85 -8.39 30.11
CA LEU A 737 3.49 -7.03 29.71
C LEU A 737 4.68 -6.09 29.89
N LEU A 738 4.94 -5.28 28.87
CA LEU A 738 5.79 -4.09 28.99
C LEU A 738 5.01 -2.88 28.54
N GLU A 739 4.67 -2.01 29.48
CA GLU A 739 3.73 -0.92 29.25
C GLU A 739 4.26 0.40 29.75
N HIS A 740 3.62 1.48 29.31
CA HIS A 740 3.75 2.75 29.98
C HIS A 740 2.42 3.19 30.58
N GLY A 741 2.50 3.98 31.63
CA GLY A 741 1.35 4.50 32.34
C GLY A 741 1.77 5.49 33.40
N ARG A 742 0.88 5.74 34.33
CA ARG A 742 1.13 6.66 35.45
C ARG A 742 2.35 6.23 36.26
N GLY A 743 3.15 7.23 36.62
CA GLY A 743 4.35 7.11 37.43
C GLY A 743 4.07 7.18 38.93
N ARG A 744 5.15 7.11 39.73
CA ARG A 744 5.07 7.13 41.21
C ARG A 744 4.82 8.52 41.79
N TYR A 745 5.11 9.59 41.02
CA TYR A 745 5.14 10.95 41.52
C TYR A 745 4.00 11.78 40.94
N GLY A 746 3.23 12.46 41.80
CA GLY A 746 2.08 13.28 41.39
C GLY A 746 2.44 14.39 40.41
N TRP A 747 3.58 15.07 40.59
CA TRP A 747 4.03 16.12 39.67
C TRP A 747 4.31 15.58 38.25
N LEU A 748 4.83 14.36 38.14
CA LEU A 748 5.10 13.70 36.87
C LEU A 748 3.79 13.29 36.19
N ASN A 749 2.83 12.79 36.97
CA ASN A 749 1.51 12.44 36.46
C ASN A 749 0.73 13.67 35.98
N ASN A 750 0.80 14.78 36.72
CA ASN A 750 0.22 16.06 36.28
C ASN A 750 0.81 16.53 34.94
N LEU A 751 2.12 16.34 34.74
CA LEU A 751 2.76 16.62 33.46
C LEU A 751 2.22 15.68 32.37
N LEU A 752 2.21 14.36 32.59
CA LEU A 752 1.70 13.38 31.62
C LEU A 752 0.25 13.68 31.20
N ASP A 753 -0.60 14.03 32.17
CA ASP A 753 -2.01 14.39 31.96
C ASP A 753 -2.15 15.68 31.14
N SER A 754 -1.29 16.67 31.40
CA SER A 754 -1.34 17.97 30.73
C SER A 754 -0.98 17.97 29.25
N VAL A 755 -0.43 16.86 28.73
CA VAL A 755 -0.02 16.69 27.32
C VAL A 755 -0.51 15.36 26.72
N ALA A 756 -1.38 14.62 27.42
CA ALA A 756 -1.82 13.28 27.03
C ALA A 756 -2.56 13.24 25.68
N LYS A 757 -3.44 14.22 25.38
CA LYS A 757 -4.21 14.27 24.13
C LYS A 757 -3.31 14.53 22.93
N VAL A 758 -2.36 15.46 23.07
CA VAL A 758 -1.37 15.76 22.02
C VAL A 758 -0.49 14.54 21.77
N HIS A 759 -0.05 13.87 22.84
CA HIS A 759 0.73 12.64 22.73
C HIS A 759 -0.06 11.52 22.03
N ALA A 760 -1.34 11.34 22.37
CA ALA A 760 -2.21 10.34 21.77
C ALA A 760 -2.44 10.59 20.27
N LEU A 761 -2.69 11.83 19.85
CA LEU A 761 -2.83 12.16 18.43
C LEU A 761 -1.52 11.99 17.65
N HIS A 762 -0.39 12.34 18.27
CA HIS A 762 0.90 12.27 17.61
C HIS A 762 1.42 10.83 17.49
N TYR A 763 1.46 10.10 18.60
CA TYR A 763 2.06 8.77 18.71
C TYR A 763 1.05 7.61 18.64
N GLY A 764 -0.26 7.87 18.72
CA GLY A 764 -1.31 6.84 18.61
C GLY A 764 -1.57 6.07 19.90
N CYS A 765 -1.25 6.64 21.06
CA CYS A 765 -1.22 5.89 22.31
C CYS A 765 -1.36 6.79 23.55
N TRP A 766 -2.09 6.35 24.58
CA TRP A 766 -2.36 7.12 25.80
C TRP A 766 -1.39 6.75 26.92
N TRP A 767 -0.39 7.59 27.15
CA TRP A 767 0.70 7.29 28.08
C TRP A 767 0.43 7.48 29.57
N ASN A 768 -0.74 8.00 29.91
CA ASN A 768 -1.14 8.33 31.27
C ASN A 768 -2.20 7.37 31.86
N LYS A 769 -2.39 6.18 31.27
CA LYS A 769 -3.34 5.17 31.80
C LYS A 769 -2.92 4.64 33.18
N ASP A 770 -3.92 4.39 34.04
CA ASP A 770 -3.78 3.73 35.35
C ASP A 770 -3.60 2.21 35.20
N ILE A 771 -2.39 1.78 34.88
CA ILE A 771 -2.08 0.36 34.61
C ILE A 771 -2.38 -0.55 35.81
N ASP A 772 -2.18 -0.08 37.05
CA ASP A 772 -2.57 -0.81 38.26
C ASP A 772 -4.09 -1.05 38.35
N GLN A 773 -4.90 -0.02 38.09
CA GLN A 773 -6.36 -0.17 38.09
C GLN A 773 -6.82 -1.12 36.98
N VAL A 774 -6.25 -0.98 35.78
CA VAL A 774 -6.55 -1.86 34.65
C VAL A 774 -6.26 -3.33 34.99
N ILE A 775 -5.11 -3.62 35.61
CA ILE A 775 -4.75 -4.97 36.05
C ILE A 775 -5.71 -5.46 37.13
N ALA A 776 -5.96 -4.66 38.17
CA ALA A 776 -6.85 -5.03 39.28
C ALA A 776 -8.26 -5.36 38.78
N GLN A 777 -8.79 -4.57 37.84
CA GLN A 777 -10.11 -4.79 37.25
C GLN A 777 -10.15 -5.97 36.25
N SER A 778 -9.01 -6.34 35.67
CA SER A 778 -8.94 -7.50 34.76
C SER A 778 -9.19 -8.84 35.49
N GLY A 779 -8.93 -8.89 36.79
CA GLY A 779 -9.09 -10.11 37.60
C GLY A 779 -7.97 -11.15 37.43
N LEU A 780 -6.88 -10.80 36.74
CA LEU A 780 -5.68 -11.63 36.59
C LEU A 780 -4.79 -11.58 37.84
N GLU A 781 -4.13 -12.69 38.15
CA GLU A 781 -3.17 -12.78 39.25
C GLU A 781 -1.84 -12.11 38.84
N VAL A 782 -1.31 -11.27 39.72
CA VAL A 782 -0.02 -10.60 39.51
C VAL A 782 1.11 -11.46 40.07
N GLU A 783 1.89 -12.09 39.20
CA GLU A 783 3.10 -12.82 39.62
C GLU A 783 4.23 -11.85 39.96
N ARG A 784 4.43 -10.82 39.14
CA ARG A 784 5.58 -9.90 39.28
C ARG A 784 5.30 -8.53 38.68
N VAL A 785 5.72 -7.47 39.38
CA VAL A 785 5.74 -6.09 38.86
C VAL A 785 7.09 -5.44 39.09
N ARG A 786 7.64 -4.80 38.07
CA ARG A 786 8.79 -3.89 38.17
C ARG A 786 8.44 -2.58 37.46
N ARG A 787 8.88 -1.45 38.03
CA ARG A 787 8.70 -0.14 37.39
C ARG A 787 10.03 0.58 37.18
N TYR A 788 10.16 1.31 36.07
CA TYR A 788 11.34 2.10 35.68
C TYR A 788 10.95 3.56 35.43
N HIS A 789 11.95 4.43 35.21
CA HIS A 789 11.76 5.81 34.73
C HIS A 789 10.78 6.64 35.57
N GLY A 790 11.03 6.75 36.88
CA GLY A 790 10.10 7.45 37.79
C GLY A 790 8.77 6.72 38.01
N GLY A 791 8.66 5.48 37.53
CA GLY A 791 7.50 4.62 37.68
C GLY A 791 6.60 4.52 36.46
N THR A 792 6.91 5.23 35.37
CA THR A 792 6.02 5.33 34.20
C THR A 792 6.14 4.14 33.26
N THR A 793 7.24 3.40 33.28
CA THR A 793 7.38 2.15 32.51
C THR A 793 7.18 0.95 33.41
N TRP A 794 6.27 0.07 33.04
CA TRP A 794 5.82 -1.09 33.79
C TRP A 794 6.25 -2.37 33.09
N GLU A 795 6.87 -3.27 33.83
CA GLU A 795 7.15 -4.64 33.41
C GLU A 795 6.38 -5.56 34.36
N ILE A 796 5.40 -6.27 33.83
CA ILE A 796 4.45 -7.07 34.62
C ILE A 796 4.40 -8.50 34.07
N VAL A 797 4.30 -9.47 34.97
CA VAL A 797 3.96 -10.85 34.65
C VAL A 797 2.64 -11.17 35.34
N LEU A 798 1.62 -11.50 34.54
CA LEU A 798 0.30 -11.89 35.00
C LEU A 798 0.03 -13.37 34.73
N ARG A 799 -0.95 -13.93 35.45
CA ARG A 799 -1.48 -15.28 35.25
C ARG A 799 -3.00 -15.32 35.27
N PRO A 800 -3.62 -16.30 34.59
CA PRO A 800 -5.03 -16.59 34.78
C PRO A 800 -5.31 -17.08 36.20
N THR A 801 -6.40 -16.59 36.78
CA THR A 801 -6.83 -16.95 38.13
C THR A 801 -7.49 -18.34 38.12
N PRO A 802 -7.21 -19.23 39.10
CA PRO A 802 -7.92 -20.50 39.23
C PRO A 802 -9.43 -20.23 39.38
N LYS A 803 -10.25 -20.95 38.60
CA LYS A 803 -11.70 -20.92 38.75
C LYS A 803 -12.16 -21.68 39.99
#